data_AF-A0A8H3GZM9-F1
#
_entry.id   AF-A0A8H3GZM9-F1
#
_cell.length_a   1.000
_cell.length_b   1.000
_cell.length_c   1.000
_cell.angle_alpha   90.00
_cell.angle_beta   90.00
_cell.angle_gamma   90.00
#
_symmetry.space_group_name_H-M   'P 1'
#
loop_
_entity.id
_entity.type
_entity.pdbx_description
1 polymer ?
#
loop_
_entity_poly.entity_id
_entity_poly.type
_entity_poly.pdbx_seq_one_letter_code
_entity_poly.pdbx_strand_id
1 'polypeptide(L)'
;MFENAQKLLSDVVPSPSALGLLSLAVTEPDTRRLAFNIMHDTTRSEVRKMHIAANSGFYLYPCLDFAIFGKCNRSQLECGRQEVNSYNLSDEHRQEFFNQRTRALIIQIQIVHGYQAHSYQNESERRDFRRVWARRLYENLMPHFPPLGSVVCVDPKRIPELSESTGAISAWCEDALHELDPGFGPPNRFLSDVLANLDISFRIHRQSYIFKLHSRRLVRPRDDLMVPTIGPLPVKYSIVHDFINFYIRRSPDVISRAVHAVYHIVFKPLAIEANVLVNILEFIGRELIVNWRLYQKGSDGVFHELLLPRSWAFDLLRHAPLPMQRGISLHDYINVLYKTLELLRGYEPDASPLYGFNGRPGLLMRSVLIMRVCRLIVLVANNTSITPFVKEEIRRAIARALTGSGDIHTILCTKFLRADSWHDLWNAVRYSALNRGADELVYLSRRRDDYKPPTIASVKSVVYSNLNPELERLLSLVEPDVILNPRAKPFVPQTQNHPSTETEEDTIEPTQAIADDPDDQLNAGGFSDLVTSDDDLPPAAQAEPVHPLTASDVVFGKKILFCYRRYTLRQRLKMRKAIRTIWAYYLRHKLRHKSPMTATEEQICKLHNEYKNDAESIDCPLLYVKAFRSHERTLLGFMPHVLVYLRGLERFNQRQKEANKKRLQKVEHEELDRVRIRMDACAALAKKIRALARQIAPGSSVLHKMDTLREGVKRVDALRTEIMNTFGEDAIPKPLEEHYILGISVILAPPPAEAVPKPLKPELNVSDLGI
;
A
#
# COMPACT_ATOMS: atom_id res chain seq x y z
N MET A 1 30.18 -32.64 65.80
CA MET A 1 30.61 -32.22 64.45
C MET A 1 29.66 -31.24 63.74
N PHE A 2 28.68 -30.68 64.46
CA PHE A 2 27.87 -29.51 64.10
C PHE A 2 27.82 -28.54 65.31
N GLU A 3 28.98 -28.19 65.87
CA GLU A 3 29.05 -27.25 67.03
C GLU A 3 30.16 -26.19 66.89
N ASN A 4 31.13 -26.36 65.98
CA ASN A 4 32.17 -25.36 65.73
C ASN A 4 31.79 -24.32 64.66
N ALA A 5 30.65 -24.48 63.97
CA ALA A 5 30.16 -23.52 62.98
C ALA A 5 29.19 -22.47 63.57
N GLN A 6 28.72 -22.66 64.81
CA GLN A 6 27.76 -21.77 65.46
C GLN A 6 28.43 -20.68 66.33
N LYS A 7 29.74 -20.80 66.59
CA LYS A 7 30.55 -19.83 67.34
C LYS A 7 31.21 -18.73 66.48
N LEU A 8 30.97 -18.71 65.16
CA LEU A 8 31.45 -17.66 64.24
C LEU A 8 30.34 -16.67 63.82
N LEU A 9 29.16 -16.75 64.44
CA LEU A 9 28.00 -15.88 64.13
C LEU A 9 27.65 -14.88 65.24
N SER A 10 28.51 -14.75 66.26
CA SER A 10 28.40 -13.73 67.30
C SER A 10 29.58 -12.78 67.19
N ASP A 11 29.27 -11.49 67.04
CA ASP A 11 30.17 -10.32 67.00
C ASP A 11 30.92 -10.01 65.70
N VAL A 12 30.17 -9.85 64.60
CA VAL A 12 30.57 -8.87 63.58
C VAL A 12 29.34 -8.07 63.14
N VAL A 13 29.28 -6.82 63.59
CA VAL A 13 28.43 -5.77 63.00
C VAL A 13 28.81 -5.65 61.52
N PRO A 14 27.89 -5.89 60.56
CA PRO A 14 28.20 -5.62 59.17
C PRO A 14 28.21 -4.10 58.97
N SER A 15 29.43 -3.57 58.80
CA SER A 15 29.69 -2.22 58.32
C SER A 15 28.92 -1.94 57.01
N PRO A 16 28.17 -0.83 56.90
CA PRO A 16 27.28 -0.56 55.77
C PRO A 16 28.02 0.07 54.58
N SER A 17 29.15 -0.52 54.17
CA SER A 17 30.10 0.19 53.30
C SER A 17 30.71 -0.70 52.21
N ALA A 18 29.94 -1.61 51.60
CA ALA A 18 30.39 -2.31 50.39
C ALA A 18 29.24 -2.94 49.59
N LEU A 19 28.19 -2.18 49.24
CA LEU A 19 27.26 -2.43 48.13
C LEU A 19 26.21 -1.30 48.04
N GLY A 20 26.66 -0.07 47.78
CA GLY A 20 25.79 1.10 47.54
C GLY A 20 24.96 1.04 46.24
N LEU A 21 24.70 -0.15 45.70
CA LEU A 21 23.78 -0.40 44.58
C LEU A 21 22.51 -1.17 45.01
N LEU A 22 22.37 -1.53 46.30
CA LEU A 22 21.22 -2.27 46.82
C LEU A 22 20.10 -1.40 47.43
N SER A 23 20.21 -0.07 47.36
CA SER A 23 19.21 0.88 47.89
C SER A 23 18.52 1.73 46.80
N LEU A 24 18.53 1.31 45.53
CA LEU A 24 17.53 1.81 44.60
C LEU A 24 16.25 1.02 44.83
N ALA A 25 15.53 1.35 45.90
CA ALA A 25 14.13 0.97 46.04
C ALA A 25 13.43 1.52 44.80
N VAL A 26 13.24 0.66 43.79
CA VAL A 26 12.47 1.02 42.60
C VAL A 26 11.10 1.36 43.13
N THR A 27 10.77 2.64 43.08
CA THR A 27 9.50 3.11 43.61
C THR A 27 8.37 2.44 42.82
N GLU A 28 7.20 2.27 43.43
CA GLU A 28 6.01 1.82 42.72
C GLU A 28 5.77 2.61 41.41
N PRO A 29 5.87 3.96 41.37
CA PRO A 29 5.74 4.72 40.13
C PRO A 29 6.82 4.39 39.09
N ASP A 30 8.07 4.13 39.49
CA ASP A 30 9.12 3.71 38.55
C ASP A 30 8.85 2.32 37.98
N THR A 31 8.33 1.40 38.80
CA THR A 31 7.94 0.05 38.38
C THR A 31 6.75 0.12 37.42
N ARG A 32 5.75 0.95 37.74
CA ARG A 32 4.56 1.19 36.91
C ARG A 32 4.93 1.83 35.58
N ARG A 33 5.79 2.85 35.58
CA ARG A 33 6.31 3.49 34.36
C ARG A 33 7.10 2.50 33.50
N LEU A 34 7.95 1.69 34.11
CA LEU A 34 8.71 0.66 33.40
C LEU A 34 7.79 -0.42 32.80
N ALA A 35 6.79 -0.87 33.55
CA ALA A 35 5.79 -1.83 33.08
C ALA A 35 4.99 -1.27 31.89
N PHE A 36 4.50 -0.03 31.99
CA PHE A 36 3.82 0.64 30.89
C PHE A 36 4.72 0.77 29.64
N ASN A 37 5.97 1.17 29.81
CA ASN A 37 6.91 1.27 28.69
C ASN A 37 7.13 -0.10 28.01
N ILE A 38 7.28 -1.19 28.77
CA ILE A 38 7.50 -2.51 28.17
C ILE A 38 6.23 -3.08 27.55
N MET A 39 5.06 -2.88 28.17
CA MET A 39 3.78 -3.23 27.55
C MET A 39 3.61 -2.47 26.24
N HIS A 40 3.86 -1.16 26.23
CA HIS A 40 3.79 -0.33 25.04
C HIS A 40 4.77 -0.78 23.94
N ASP A 41 6.04 -1.04 24.28
CA ASP A 41 7.04 -1.53 23.32
C ASP A 41 6.68 -2.90 22.75
N THR A 42 6.12 -3.78 23.58
CA THR A 42 5.66 -5.12 23.16
C THR A 42 4.47 -4.99 22.23
N THR A 43 3.43 -4.24 22.62
CA THR A 43 2.25 -3.97 21.79
C THR A 43 2.65 -3.31 20.48
N ARG A 44 3.55 -2.31 20.51
CA ARG A 44 4.10 -1.68 19.29
C ARG A 44 4.78 -2.68 18.37
N SER A 45 5.61 -3.57 18.93
CA SER A 45 6.27 -4.61 18.15
C SER A 45 5.26 -5.58 17.53
N GLU A 46 4.20 -5.94 18.24
CA GLU A 46 3.16 -6.83 17.70
C GLU A 46 2.31 -6.13 16.64
N VAL A 47 1.88 -4.88 16.86
CA VAL A 47 1.15 -4.07 15.87
C VAL A 47 1.99 -3.87 14.61
N ARG A 48 3.31 -3.67 14.72
CA ARG A 48 4.22 -3.65 13.56
C ARG A 48 4.25 -4.97 12.80
N LYS A 49 4.34 -6.10 13.51
CA LYS A 49 4.33 -7.43 12.88
C LYS A 49 3.00 -7.66 12.16
N MET A 50 1.88 -7.34 12.81
CA MET A 50 0.54 -7.43 12.22
C MET A 50 0.41 -6.52 11.00
N HIS A 51 0.89 -5.27 11.10
CA HIS A 51 0.92 -4.33 9.99
C HIS A 51 1.70 -4.91 8.80
N ILE A 52 2.93 -5.40 9.01
CA ILE A 52 3.76 -5.98 7.93
C ILE A 52 3.08 -7.22 7.31
N ALA A 53 2.54 -8.11 8.14
CA ALA A 53 1.88 -9.33 7.70
C ALA A 53 0.60 -9.02 6.90
N ALA A 54 -0.29 -8.19 7.45
CA ALA A 54 -1.53 -7.80 6.79
C ALA A 54 -1.25 -6.96 5.52
N ASN A 55 -0.24 -6.09 5.54
CA ASN A 55 0.18 -5.30 4.39
C ASN A 55 0.62 -6.22 3.22
N SER A 56 1.12 -7.41 3.52
CA SER A 56 1.56 -8.40 2.53
C SER A 56 0.51 -9.47 2.22
N GLY A 57 -0.69 -9.38 2.81
CA GLY A 57 -1.74 -10.39 2.67
C GLY A 57 -2.32 -10.42 1.26
N PHE A 58 -2.20 -11.55 0.57
CA PHE A 58 -2.71 -11.74 -0.81
C PHE A 58 -4.22 -11.49 -0.93
N TYR A 59 -4.98 -11.77 0.14
CA TYR A 59 -6.44 -11.63 0.17
C TYR A 59 -6.90 -10.18 0.04
N LEU A 60 -6.05 -9.18 0.32
CA LEU A 60 -6.40 -7.77 0.15
C LEU A 60 -6.28 -7.27 -1.29
N TYR A 61 -5.67 -8.07 -2.18
CA TYR A 61 -5.33 -7.66 -3.53
C TYR A 61 -6.01 -8.56 -4.55
N PRO A 62 -7.11 -8.13 -5.20
CA PRO A 62 -7.70 -8.92 -6.25
C PRO A 62 -6.76 -9.00 -7.47
N CYS A 63 -6.68 -10.18 -8.07
CA CYS A 63 -5.97 -10.42 -9.31
C CYS A 63 -6.79 -9.84 -10.48
N LEU A 64 -6.31 -8.75 -11.07
CA LEU A 64 -7.01 -8.07 -12.16
C LEU A 64 -7.09 -8.92 -13.43
N ASP A 65 -6.03 -9.66 -13.77
CA ASP A 65 -6.02 -10.60 -14.89
C ASP A 65 -7.13 -11.67 -14.74
N PHE A 66 -7.19 -12.29 -13.56
CA PHE A 66 -8.18 -13.32 -13.26
C PHE A 66 -9.59 -12.74 -13.21
N ALA A 67 -9.77 -11.55 -12.65
CA ALA A 67 -11.06 -10.87 -12.60
C ALA A 67 -11.61 -10.56 -13.98
N ILE A 68 -10.75 -10.12 -14.91
CA ILE A 68 -11.17 -9.73 -16.25
C ILE A 68 -11.38 -10.96 -17.14
N PHE A 69 -10.37 -11.84 -17.20
CA PHE A 69 -10.28 -12.92 -18.18
C PHE A 69 -10.68 -14.30 -17.64
N GLY A 70 -10.94 -14.42 -16.34
CA GLY A 70 -11.22 -15.71 -15.68
C GLY A 70 -10.00 -16.61 -15.54
N LYS A 71 -8.80 -16.12 -15.89
CA LYS A 71 -7.53 -16.85 -15.81
C LYS A 71 -6.37 -15.90 -15.54
N CYS A 72 -5.36 -16.39 -14.83
CA CYS A 72 -4.08 -15.72 -14.64
C CYS A 72 -2.98 -16.62 -15.20
N ASN A 73 -2.06 -16.05 -15.99
CA ASN A 73 -0.94 -16.82 -16.56
C ASN A 73 0.17 -17.12 -15.54
N ARG A 74 0.10 -16.51 -14.35
CA ARG A 74 1.00 -16.82 -13.23
C ARG A 74 0.42 -18.02 -12.49
N SER A 75 1.27 -18.94 -12.02
CA SER A 75 0.78 -20.01 -11.16
C SER A 75 0.13 -19.41 -9.89
N GLN A 76 -0.83 -20.13 -9.30
CA GLN A 76 -1.59 -19.61 -8.15
C GLN A 76 -0.67 -19.21 -6.98
N LEU A 77 0.41 -19.96 -6.75
CA LEU A 77 1.43 -19.61 -5.76
C LEU A 77 2.27 -18.37 -6.14
N GLU A 78 2.48 -18.09 -7.42
CA GLU A 78 3.27 -16.95 -7.90
C GLU A 78 2.46 -15.66 -8.05
N CYS A 79 1.15 -15.76 -8.28
CA CYS A 79 0.29 -14.59 -8.44
C CYS A 79 0.23 -13.75 -7.15
N GLY A 80 0.18 -14.43 -5.99
CA GLY A 80 0.19 -13.79 -4.68
C GLY A 80 -0.98 -12.81 -4.46
N ARG A 81 -2.09 -12.99 -5.17
CA ARG A 81 -3.29 -12.13 -5.19
C ARG A 81 -4.55 -12.99 -5.11
N GLN A 82 -5.63 -12.42 -4.60
CA GLN A 82 -6.93 -13.08 -4.52
C GLN A 82 -7.56 -13.25 -5.92
N GLU A 83 -7.82 -14.48 -6.31
CA GLU A 83 -8.47 -14.80 -7.59
C GLU A 83 -9.99 -14.70 -7.44
N VAL A 84 -10.58 -13.61 -7.96
CA VAL A 84 -12.03 -13.39 -7.97
C VAL A 84 -12.51 -13.31 -9.40
N ASN A 85 -13.18 -14.36 -9.91
CA ASN A 85 -13.67 -14.38 -11.29
C ASN A 85 -14.94 -13.53 -11.41
N SER A 86 -14.87 -12.38 -12.10
CA SER A 86 -16.03 -11.50 -12.20
C SER A 86 -17.03 -11.88 -13.30
N TYR A 87 -16.77 -12.97 -14.03
CA TYR A 87 -17.62 -13.47 -15.12
C TYR A 87 -18.49 -14.65 -14.67
N ASN A 88 -17.89 -15.62 -13.97
CA ASN A 88 -18.55 -16.88 -13.60
C ASN A 88 -19.16 -16.87 -12.19
N LEU A 89 -18.70 -15.98 -11.29
CA LEU A 89 -19.23 -15.94 -9.93
C LEU A 89 -20.58 -15.22 -9.88
N SER A 90 -21.51 -15.77 -9.11
CA SER A 90 -22.75 -15.09 -8.74
C SER A 90 -22.45 -13.75 -8.05
N ASP A 91 -23.41 -12.83 -8.10
CA ASP A 91 -23.28 -11.54 -7.41
C ASP A 91 -23.03 -11.72 -5.91
N GLU A 92 -23.73 -12.68 -5.28
CA GLU A 92 -23.60 -12.99 -3.85
C GLU A 92 -22.17 -13.41 -3.44
N HIS A 93 -21.53 -14.30 -4.21
CA HIS A 93 -20.16 -14.73 -3.91
C HIS A 93 -19.14 -13.61 -4.14
N ARG A 94 -19.34 -12.78 -5.17
CA ARG A 94 -18.48 -11.61 -5.41
C ARG A 94 -18.62 -10.59 -4.28
N GLN A 95 -19.84 -10.40 -3.82
CA GLN A 95 -20.17 -9.53 -2.71
C GLN A 95 -19.54 -10.04 -1.40
N GLU A 96 -19.48 -11.35 -1.21
CA GLU A 96 -18.80 -11.97 -0.07
C GLU A 96 -17.30 -11.68 -0.08
N PHE A 97 -16.60 -11.94 -1.18
CA PHE A 97 -15.17 -11.62 -1.30
C PHE A 97 -14.88 -10.13 -1.13
N PHE A 98 -15.77 -9.24 -1.60
CA PHE A 98 -15.66 -7.81 -1.37
C PHE A 98 -15.81 -7.45 0.11
N ASN A 99 -16.87 -7.90 0.78
CA ASN A 99 -17.12 -7.57 2.18
C ASN A 99 -16.07 -8.17 3.12
N GLN A 100 -15.57 -9.38 2.85
CA GLN A 100 -14.46 -9.96 3.61
C GLN A 100 -13.18 -9.10 3.54
N ARG A 101 -12.85 -8.58 2.35
CA ARG A 101 -11.72 -7.65 2.18
C ARG A 101 -11.95 -6.34 2.92
N THR A 102 -13.14 -5.76 2.78
CA THR A 102 -13.53 -4.53 3.47
C THR A 102 -13.45 -4.70 4.98
N ARG A 103 -13.98 -5.81 5.52
CA ARG A 103 -13.91 -6.17 6.94
C ARG A 103 -12.48 -6.28 7.43
N ALA A 104 -11.62 -6.99 6.70
CA ALA A 104 -10.21 -7.11 7.06
C ALA A 104 -9.50 -5.75 7.11
N LEU A 105 -9.80 -4.83 6.18
CA LEU A 105 -9.26 -3.48 6.20
C LEU A 105 -9.77 -2.67 7.39
N ILE A 106 -11.06 -2.77 7.71
CA ILE A 106 -11.68 -2.10 8.85
C ILE A 106 -11.05 -2.56 10.17
N ILE A 107 -10.89 -3.86 10.37
CA ILE A 107 -10.23 -4.42 11.56
C ILE A 107 -8.79 -3.91 11.67
N GLN A 108 -8.05 -3.83 10.57
CA GLN A 108 -6.69 -3.27 10.60
C GLN A 108 -6.69 -1.78 10.97
N ILE A 109 -7.66 -1.01 10.50
CA ILE A 109 -7.84 0.39 10.89
C ILE A 109 -8.11 0.50 12.39
N GLN A 110 -9.00 -0.33 12.94
CA GLN A 110 -9.28 -0.35 14.39
C GLN A 110 -8.04 -0.68 15.22
N ILE A 111 -7.30 -1.72 14.85
CA ILE A 111 -6.07 -2.13 15.55
C ILE A 111 -5.06 -0.98 15.58
N VAL A 112 -4.84 -0.34 14.43
CA VAL A 112 -3.91 0.77 14.31
C VAL A 112 -4.42 2.00 15.06
N HIS A 113 -5.71 2.33 14.98
CA HIS A 113 -6.31 3.47 15.66
C HIS A 113 -6.23 3.32 17.18
N GLY A 114 -6.63 2.16 17.71
CA GLY A 114 -6.59 1.86 19.15
C GLY A 114 -5.17 1.88 19.71
N TYR A 115 -4.19 1.38 18.95
CA TYR A 115 -2.78 1.47 19.32
C TYR A 115 -2.27 2.94 19.33
N GLN A 116 -2.63 3.72 18.31
CA GLN A 116 -2.11 5.08 18.12
C GLN A 116 -2.69 6.09 19.12
N ALA A 117 -3.93 5.90 19.57
CA ALA A 117 -4.55 6.76 20.58
C ALA A 117 -3.73 6.86 21.89
N HIS A 118 -2.91 5.85 22.18
CA HIS A 118 -2.15 5.72 23.44
C HIS A 118 -0.63 5.89 23.26
N SER A 119 -0.16 6.17 22.03
CA SER A 119 1.26 6.11 21.64
C SER A 119 1.75 7.42 21.02
N TYR A 120 2.19 8.39 21.84
CA TYR A 120 2.71 9.68 21.35
C TYR A 120 4.15 9.62 20.78
N GLN A 121 4.85 8.49 20.90
CA GLN A 121 6.30 8.44 20.69
C GLN A 121 6.76 8.32 19.22
N ASN A 122 5.86 8.26 18.22
CA ASN A 122 6.28 8.24 16.80
C ASN A 122 5.22 8.73 15.79
N GLU A 123 5.08 10.04 15.66
CA GLU A 123 4.18 10.69 14.70
C GLU A 123 4.42 10.29 13.24
N SER A 124 5.69 10.07 12.84
CA SER A 124 5.99 9.67 11.45
C SER A 124 5.39 8.32 11.11
N GLU A 125 5.61 7.34 11.98
CA GLU A 125 5.03 6.00 11.81
C GLU A 125 3.51 6.02 11.87
N ARG A 126 2.95 6.86 12.75
CA ARG A 126 1.50 7.08 12.84
C ARG A 126 0.93 7.51 11.49
N ARG A 127 1.54 8.54 10.89
CA ARG A 127 1.19 9.07 9.57
C ARG A 127 1.36 8.03 8.47
N ASP A 128 2.44 7.26 8.50
CA ASP A 128 2.72 6.25 7.48
C ASP A 128 1.69 5.12 7.52
N PHE A 129 1.33 4.62 8.72
CA PHE A 129 0.30 3.59 8.86
C PHE A 129 -1.07 4.10 8.40
N ARG A 130 -1.49 5.29 8.87
CA ARG A 130 -2.77 5.90 8.46
C ARG A 130 -2.83 6.04 6.94
N ARG A 131 -1.78 6.59 6.33
CA ARG A 131 -1.69 6.77 4.88
C ARG A 131 -1.80 5.45 4.12
N VAL A 132 -1.07 4.41 4.53
CA VAL A 132 -1.11 3.10 3.87
C VAL A 132 -2.50 2.49 3.93
N TRP A 133 -3.13 2.48 5.10
CA TRP A 133 -4.43 1.86 5.28
C TRP A 133 -5.58 2.68 4.67
N ALA A 134 -5.52 4.01 4.72
CA ALA A 134 -6.49 4.88 4.04
C ALA A 134 -6.45 4.66 2.51
N ARG A 135 -5.26 4.54 1.92
CA ARG A 135 -5.12 4.23 0.48
C ARG A 135 -5.67 2.86 0.13
N ARG A 136 -5.40 1.83 0.95
CA ARG A 136 -5.96 0.49 0.73
C ARG A 136 -7.48 0.49 0.84
N LEU A 137 -8.02 1.19 1.84
CA LEU A 137 -9.44 1.38 1.98
C LEU A 137 -10.02 2.05 0.72
N TYR A 138 -9.38 3.12 0.23
CA TYR A 138 -9.75 3.78 -1.01
C TYR A 138 -9.72 2.82 -2.21
N GLU A 139 -8.61 2.10 -2.44
CA GLU A 139 -8.48 1.15 -3.55
C GLU A 139 -9.51 0.02 -3.50
N ASN A 140 -9.96 -0.37 -2.30
CA ASN A 140 -10.99 -1.37 -2.13
C ASN A 140 -12.40 -0.79 -2.36
N LEU A 141 -12.72 0.38 -1.79
CA LEU A 141 -14.03 1.02 -1.92
C LEU A 141 -14.27 1.61 -3.32
N MET A 142 -13.22 1.99 -4.03
CA MET A 142 -13.25 2.54 -5.39
C MET A 142 -12.26 1.77 -6.28
N PRO A 143 -12.54 0.48 -6.55
CA PRO A 143 -11.58 -0.37 -7.25
C PRO A 143 -11.41 0.07 -8.70
N HIS A 144 -10.22 -0.23 -9.23
CA HIS A 144 -9.87 0.10 -10.61
C HIS A 144 -10.81 -0.60 -11.60
N PHE A 145 -11.32 -1.77 -11.20
CA PHE A 145 -12.29 -2.58 -11.93
C PHE A 145 -13.58 -2.72 -11.10
N PRO A 146 -14.56 -1.82 -11.32
CA PRO A 146 -15.82 -1.76 -10.57
C PRO A 146 -16.62 -3.07 -10.44
N PRO A 147 -16.55 -4.04 -11.37
CA PRO A 147 -17.21 -5.34 -11.19
C PRO A 147 -16.74 -6.17 -9.97
N LEU A 148 -15.64 -5.78 -9.32
CA LEU A 148 -15.15 -6.38 -8.08
C LEU A 148 -15.75 -5.77 -6.81
N GLY A 149 -16.62 -4.77 -6.95
CA GLY A 149 -17.32 -4.09 -5.86
C GLY A 149 -17.17 -2.57 -5.91
N SER A 150 -17.80 -1.90 -4.95
CA SER A 150 -17.72 -0.45 -4.76
C SER A 150 -18.21 -0.09 -3.35
N VAL A 151 -18.11 1.18 -2.94
CA VAL A 151 -18.59 1.62 -1.62
C VAL A 151 -20.05 1.26 -1.34
N VAL A 152 -20.89 1.22 -2.37
CA VAL A 152 -22.32 0.90 -2.20
C VAL A 152 -22.57 -0.61 -2.03
N CYS A 153 -21.54 -1.43 -2.21
CA CYS A 153 -21.54 -2.86 -1.96
C CYS A 153 -21.23 -3.17 -0.48
N VAL A 154 -20.85 -2.18 0.33
CA VAL A 154 -20.53 -2.41 1.74
C VAL A 154 -21.80 -2.82 2.50
N ASP A 155 -21.80 -4.02 3.05
CA ASP A 155 -22.91 -4.57 3.83
C ASP A 155 -22.60 -4.54 5.33
N PRO A 156 -23.26 -3.67 6.12
CA PRO A 156 -23.07 -3.60 7.57
C PRO A 156 -23.34 -4.92 8.30
N LYS A 157 -24.21 -5.80 7.77
CA LYS A 157 -24.51 -7.10 8.39
C LYS A 157 -23.34 -8.06 8.30
N ARG A 158 -22.63 -8.04 7.17
CA ARG A 158 -21.43 -8.85 6.94
C ARG A 158 -20.18 -8.23 7.57
N ILE A 159 -20.26 -6.96 7.96
CA ILE A 159 -19.17 -6.19 8.56
C ILE A 159 -19.65 -5.51 9.86
N PRO A 160 -19.87 -6.29 10.93
CA PRO A 160 -20.36 -5.72 12.19
C PRO A 160 -19.42 -4.67 12.77
N GLU A 161 -18.10 -4.75 12.50
CA GLU A 161 -17.10 -3.81 12.98
C GLU A 161 -17.19 -2.41 12.33
N LEU A 162 -17.97 -2.26 11.25
CA LEU A 162 -18.05 -0.99 10.51
C LEU A 162 -18.70 0.13 11.34
N SER A 163 -19.74 -0.17 12.11
CA SER A 163 -20.44 0.83 12.92
C SER A 163 -19.50 1.50 13.92
N GLU A 164 -18.75 0.69 14.67
CA GLU A 164 -17.73 1.14 15.64
C GLU A 164 -16.54 1.85 14.96
N SER A 165 -16.17 1.41 13.76
CA SER A 165 -15.01 1.95 13.05
C SER A 165 -15.26 3.24 12.29
N THR A 166 -16.52 3.60 12.07
CA THR A 166 -16.88 4.78 11.26
C THR A 166 -16.32 6.06 11.87
N GLY A 167 -16.38 6.18 13.20
CA GLY A 167 -15.73 7.28 13.95
C GLY A 167 -14.22 7.32 13.71
N ALA A 168 -13.55 6.18 13.85
CA ALA A 168 -12.10 6.06 13.66
C ALA A 168 -11.65 6.42 12.24
N ILE A 169 -12.36 5.95 11.22
CA ILE A 169 -12.07 6.25 9.81
C ILE A 169 -12.25 7.75 9.55
N SER A 170 -13.34 8.34 10.06
CA SER A 170 -13.58 9.76 9.84
C SER A 170 -12.54 10.64 10.55
N ALA A 171 -12.13 10.30 11.77
CA ALA A 171 -11.07 10.98 12.50
C ALA A 171 -9.73 10.86 11.76
N TRP A 172 -9.44 9.71 11.15
CA TRP A 172 -8.25 9.54 10.31
C TRP A 172 -8.27 10.44 9.07
N CYS A 173 -9.41 10.54 8.38
CA CYS A 173 -9.54 11.43 7.24
C CYS A 173 -9.45 12.90 7.66
N GLU A 174 -10.06 13.28 8.78
CA GLU A 174 -9.96 14.62 9.36
C GLU A 174 -8.51 14.97 9.66
N ASP A 175 -7.81 14.14 10.44
CA ASP A 175 -6.41 14.33 10.80
C ASP A 175 -5.53 14.41 9.55
N ALA A 176 -5.71 13.49 8.59
CA ALA A 176 -4.94 13.47 7.35
C ALA A 176 -5.13 14.76 6.57
N LEU A 177 -6.38 15.22 6.38
CA LEU A 177 -6.68 16.46 5.66
C LEU A 177 -6.13 17.69 6.39
N HIS A 178 -6.15 17.72 7.72
CA HIS A 178 -5.58 18.81 8.51
C HIS A 178 -4.04 18.86 8.47
N GLU A 179 -3.39 17.70 8.36
CA GLU A 179 -1.93 17.57 8.32
C GLU A 179 -1.33 17.76 6.92
N LEU A 180 -2.11 17.53 5.86
CA LEU A 180 -1.65 17.68 4.49
C LEU A 180 -1.28 19.14 4.18
N ASP A 181 -0.13 19.31 3.56
CA ASP A 181 0.42 20.61 3.16
C ASP A 181 1.07 20.46 1.77
N PRO A 182 0.69 21.27 0.77
CA PRO A 182 1.22 21.15 -0.58
C PRO A 182 2.73 21.42 -0.67
N GLY A 183 3.30 22.14 0.31
CA GLY A 183 4.74 22.42 0.40
C GLY A 183 5.57 21.37 1.14
N PHE A 184 4.95 20.34 1.73
CA PHE A 184 5.66 19.31 2.48
C PHE A 184 5.31 17.88 2.01
N GLY A 185 6.35 17.05 1.86
CA GLY A 185 6.23 15.66 1.41
C GLY A 185 6.45 15.49 -0.10
N PRO A 186 6.29 14.26 -0.62
CA PRO A 186 6.49 13.99 -2.03
C PRO A 186 5.46 14.76 -2.87
N PRO A 187 5.88 15.66 -3.78
CA PRO A 187 4.98 16.54 -4.52
C PRO A 187 3.97 15.76 -5.36
N ASN A 188 4.34 14.53 -5.77
CA ASN A 188 3.51 13.64 -6.54
C ASN A 188 2.36 12.99 -5.78
N ARG A 189 2.30 13.07 -4.44
CA ARG A 189 1.28 12.36 -3.65
C ARG A 189 0.20 13.24 -3.07
N PHE A 190 0.50 14.53 -2.91
CA PHE A 190 -0.35 15.48 -2.19
C PHE A 190 -1.81 15.47 -2.69
N LEU A 191 -2.01 15.69 -4.00
CA LEU A 191 -3.36 15.83 -4.55
C LEU A 191 -4.18 14.53 -4.46
N SER A 192 -3.53 13.39 -4.64
CA SER A 192 -4.19 12.09 -4.54
C SER A 192 -4.59 11.78 -3.10
N ASP A 193 -3.74 12.11 -2.13
CA ASP A 193 -4.07 11.94 -0.71
C ASP A 193 -5.23 12.88 -0.29
N VAL A 194 -5.25 14.13 -0.77
CA VAL A 194 -6.38 15.06 -0.53
C VAL A 194 -7.67 14.49 -1.10
N LEU A 195 -7.69 14.13 -2.39
CA LEU A 195 -8.90 13.67 -3.06
C LEU A 195 -9.39 12.33 -2.50
N ALA A 196 -8.48 11.40 -2.19
CA ALA A 196 -8.85 10.11 -1.62
C ALA A 196 -9.50 10.26 -0.23
N ASN A 197 -8.94 11.11 0.63
CA ASN A 197 -9.51 11.34 1.96
C ASN A 197 -10.83 12.11 1.89
N LEU A 198 -10.96 13.10 0.98
CA LEU A 198 -12.25 13.78 0.77
C LEU A 198 -13.35 12.81 0.31
N ASP A 199 -13.03 11.91 -0.61
CA ASP A 199 -13.99 10.94 -1.15
C ASP A 199 -14.40 9.89 -0.10
N ILE A 200 -13.45 9.35 0.69
CA ILE A 200 -13.74 8.46 1.82
C ILE A 200 -14.65 9.17 2.83
N SER A 201 -14.29 10.40 3.22
CA SER A 201 -15.07 11.20 4.17
C SER A 201 -16.49 11.42 3.66
N PHE A 202 -16.63 11.78 2.38
CA PHE A 202 -17.92 12.03 1.78
C PHE A 202 -18.84 10.80 1.79
N ARG A 203 -18.30 9.61 1.48
CA ARG A 203 -19.10 8.39 1.29
C ARG A 203 -19.37 7.59 2.56
N ILE A 204 -18.45 7.60 3.52
CA ILE A 204 -18.63 6.84 4.77
C ILE A 204 -19.40 7.67 5.79
N HIS A 205 -18.99 8.93 6.00
CA HIS A 205 -19.65 9.79 6.97
C HIS A 205 -19.43 11.27 6.64
N ARG A 206 -20.45 11.93 6.09
CA ARG A 206 -20.39 13.34 5.72
C ARG A 206 -20.18 14.21 6.96
N GLN A 207 -18.97 14.71 7.14
CA GLN A 207 -18.61 15.43 8.35
C GLN A 207 -18.72 16.94 8.21
N SER A 208 -19.06 17.58 9.32
CA SER A 208 -19.11 19.03 9.43
C SER A 208 -17.73 19.67 9.28
N TYR A 209 -16.61 19.00 9.60
CA TYR A 209 -15.30 19.65 9.54
C TYR A 209 -14.86 20.08 8.13
N ILE A 210 -15.45 19.53 7.06
CA ILE A 210 -14.98 19.75 5.67
C ILE A 210 -15.01 21.24 5.31
N PHE A 211 -15.99 22.03 5.79
CA PHE A 211 -16.03 23.48 5.51
C PHE A 211 -14.85 24.23 6.13
N LYS A 212 -14.28 23.73 7.23
CA LYS A 212 -13.12 24.35 7.91
C LYS A 212 -11.82 24.15 7.12
N LEU A 213 -11.79 23.23 6.15
CA LEU A 213 -10.59 22.92 5.36
C LEU A 213 -10.12 24.08 4.48
N HIS A 214 -11.01 25.01 4.11
CA HIS A 214 -10.64 26.21 3.36
C HIS A 214 -9.68 27.14 4.11
N SER A 215 -9.51 26.96 5.42
CA SER A 215 -8.61 27.75 6.26
C SER A 215 -7.37 26.98 6.71
N ARG A 216 -7.15 25.77 6.16
CA ARG A 216 -6.10 24.84 6.60
C ARG A 216 -4.90 24.83 5.66
N ARG A 217 -3.87 24.06 6.04
CA ARG A 217 -2.60 24.02 5.31
C ARG A 217 -2.71 23.44 3.91
N LEU A 218 -3.66 22.52 3.67
CA LEU A 218 -3.85 21.89 2.35
C LEU A 218 -4.20 22.88 1.23
N VAL A 219 -4.72 24.08 1.54
CA VAL A 219 -5.02 25.11 0.53
C VAL A 219 -3.92 26.17 0.40
N ARG A 220 -2.77 25.98 1.06
CA ARG A 220 -1.65 26.92 0.97
C ARG A 220 -1.22 27.11 -0.48
N PRO A 221 -0.77 28.33 -0.85
CA PRO A 221 -0.32 28.59 -2.21
C PRO A 221 0.85 27.69 -2.61
N ARG A 222 0.70 27.00 -3.74
CA ARG A 222 1.78 26.32 -4.47
C ARG A 222 1.53 26.57 -5.94
N ASP A 223 2.50 27.14 -6.66
CA ASP A 223 2.28 27.77 -7.96
C ASP A 223 1.58 26.87 -9.00
N ASP A 224 1.88 25.58 -9.01
CA ASP A 224 1.27 24.58 -9.89
C ASP A 224 -0.18 24.23 -9.51
N LEU A 225 -0.64 24.54 -8.30
CA LEU A 225 -2.02 24.34 -7.83
C LEU A 225 -2.88 25.60 -7.94
N MET A 226 -2.29 26.74 -8.31
CA MET A 226 -2.99 28.03 -8.33
C MET A 226 -3.65 28.29 -9.68
N VAL A 227 -4.94 28.61 -9.66
CA VAL A 227 -5.73 29.03 -10.82
C VAL A 227 -6.22 30.47 -10.66
N PRO A 228 -6.36 31.23 -11.76
CA PRO A 228 -6.92 32.58 -11.71
C PRO A 228 -8.42 32.54 -11.39
N THR A 229 -8.90 33.48 -10.57
CA THR A 229 -10.34 33.75 -10.40
C THR A 229 -10.91 34.39 -11.66
N ILE A 230 -12.13 33.99 -12.02
CA ILE A 230 -12.90 34.67 -13.05
C ILE A 230 -13.48 35.94 -12.42
N GLY A 231 -12.81 37.08 -12.61
CA GLY A 231 -13.20 38.36 -12.03
C GLY A 231 -12.33 39.52 -12.52
N PRO A 232 -12.72 40.77 -12.22
CA PRO A 232 -12.00 41.98 -12.68
C PRO A 232 -10.61 42.13 -12.05
N LEU A 233 -10.35 41.47 -10.92
CA LEU A 233 -9.05 41.43 -10.26
C LEU A 233 -8.43 40.03 -10.42
N PRO A 234 -7.15 39.93 -10.84
CA PRO A 234 -6.46 38.66 -11.01
C PRO A 234 -6.04 38.08 -9.64
N VAL A 235 -7.01 37.63 -8.85
CA VAL A 235 -6.74 36.86 -7.64
C VAL A 235 -6.47 35.41 -8.07
N LYS A 236 -5.46 34.77 -7.48
CA LYS A 236 -5.23 33.34 -7.66
C LYS A 236 -5.70 32.58 -6.43
N TYR A 237 -6.26 31.39 -6.63
CA TYR A 237 -6.65 30.50 -5.55
C TYR A 237 -6.26 29.05 -5.87
N SER A 238 -6.16 28.20 -4.85
CA SER A 238 -5.79 26.79 -5.03
C SER A 238 -6.98 25.97 -5.54
N ILE A 239 -6.78 25.11 -6.53
CA ILE A 239 -7.79 24.15 -7.03
C ILE A 239 -8.35 23.22 -5.94
N VAL A 240 -7.65 23.09 -4.81
CA VAL A 240 -8.12 22.32 -3.65
C VAL A 240 -9.39 22.93 -3.06
N HIS A 241 -9.58 24.25 -3.15
CA HIS A 241 -10.84 24.89 -2.76
C HIS A 241 -12.03 24.37 -3.60
N ASP A 242 -11.83 24.13 -4.89
CA ASP A 242 -12.89 23.64 -5.77
C ASP A 242 -13.34 22.24 -5.39
N PHE A 243 -12.38 21.37 -5.08
CA PHE A 243 -12.69 20.01 -4.62
C PHE A 243 -13.36 20.01 -3.24
N ILE A 244 -12.87 20.80 -2.28
CA ILE A 244 -13.53 20.94 -0.98
C ILE A 244 -14.99 21.36 -1.17
N ASN A 245 -15.25 22.40 -1.98
CA ASN A 245 -16.62 22.85 -2.28
C ASN A 245 -17.47 21.79 -2.98
N PHE A 246 -16.88 21.04 -3.91
CA PHE A 246 -17.55 19.96 -4.63
C PHE A 246 -18.01 18.84 -3.68
N TYR A 247 -17.15 18.39 -2.76
CA TYR A 247 -17.51 17.39 -1.75
C TYR A 247 -18.44 17.92 -0.65
N ILE A 248 -18.34 19.21 -0.31
CA ILE A 248 -19.32 19.87 0.57
C ILE A 248 -20.70 19.90 -0.08
N ARG A 249 -20.78 19.90 -1.42
CA ARG A 249 -22.03 20.01 -2.20
C ARG A 249 -22.85 21.25 -1.84
N ARG A 250 -22.16 22.37 -1.61
CA ARG A 250 -22.77 23.69 -1.39
C ARG A 250 -22.18 24.64 -2.41
N SER A 251 -23.02 25.52 -2.98
CA SER A 251 -22.74 26.50 -4.04
C SER A 251 -23.36 26.11 -5.40
N PRO A 252 -23.83 27.10 -6.19
CA PRO A 252 -24.56 26.86 -7.44
C PRO A 252 -23.68 26.54 -8.65
N ASP A 253 -22.35 26.53 -8.51
CA ASP A 253 -21.38 26.36 -9.60
C ASP A 253 -20.30 25.32 -9.27
N VAL A 254 -20.54 24.43 -8.29
CA VAL A 254 -19.52 23.46 -7.83
C VAL A 254 -19.08 22.49 -8.93
N ILE A 255 -19.98 22.12 -9.85
CA ILE A 255 -19.65 21.23 -10.97
C ILE A 255 -18.71 21.95 -11.95
N SER A 256 -19.02 23.20 -12.30
CA SER A 256 -18.19 24.00 -13.21
C SER A 256 -16.78 24.20 -12.65
N ARG A 257 -16.68 24.56 -11.37
CA ARG A 257 -15.40 24.69 -10.67
C ARG A 257 -14.61 23.38 -10.61
N ALA A 258 -15.27 22.26 -10.32
CA ALA A 258 -14.62 20.95 -10.32
C ALA A 258 -14.11 20.55 -11.72
N VAL A 259 -14.86 20.85 -12.79
CA VAL A 259 -14.40 20.65 -14.18
C VAL A 259 -13.15 21.48 -14.47
N HIS A 260 -13.13 22.76 -14.06
CA HIS A 260 -11.97 23.63 -14.25
C HIS A 260 -10.75 23.14 -13.43
N ALA A 261 -10.96 22.69 -12.19
CA ALA A 261 -9.91 22.11 -11.37
C ALA A 261 -9.29 20.87 -12.03
N VAL A 262 -10.11 19.95 -12.56
CA VAL A 262 -9.59 18.76 -13.25
C VAL A 262 -8.99 19.11 -14.62
N TYR A 263 -9.51 20.11 -15.31
CA TYR A 263 -8.87 20.69 -16.50
C TYR A 263 -7.44 21.12 -16.17
N HIS A 264 -7.25 21.88 -15.09
CA HIS A 264 -5.93 22.28 -14.65
C HIS A 264 -5.03 21.07 -14.35
N ILE A 265 -5.54 20.03 -13.69
CA ILE A 265 -4.78 18.79 -13.44
C ILE A 265 -4.25 18.16 -14.73
N VAL A 266 -5.12 17.94 -15.73
CA VAL A 266 -4.74 17.16 -16.92
C VAL A 266 -3.97 17.97 -17.96
N PHE A 267 -4.17 19.29 -18.01
CA PHE A 267 -3.48 20.18 -18.95
C PHE A 267 -2.20 20.80 -18.39
N LYS A 268 -2.01 20.84 -17.06
CA LYS A 268 -0.72 21.16 -16.39
C LYS A 268 0.04 19.92 -15.92
N PRO A 269 -0.20 18.76 -16.57
CA PRO A 269 0.03 17.40 -16.06
C PRO A 269 0.45 17.33 -14.58
N LEU A 270 -0.47 17.66 -13.67
CA LEU A 270 -0.19 17.57 -12.24
C LEU A 270 -0.14 16.11 -11.81
N ALA A 271 0.81 15.78 -10.95
CA ALA A 271 1.00 14.41 -10.50
C ALA A 271 -0.19 13.92 -9.67
N ILE A 272 -0.83 12.84 -10.13
CA ILE A 272 -2.05 12.29 -9.53
C ILE A 272 -2.14 10.78 -9.74
N GLU A 273 -2.66 10.07 -8.76
CA GLU A 273 -2.94 8.64 -8.86
C GLU A 273 -4.05 8.42 -9.91
N ALA A 274 -3.80 7.51 -10.85
CA ALA A 274 -4.60 7.36 -12.05
C ALA A 274 -6.05 6.94 -11.76
N ASN A 275 -6.25 6.04 -10.79
CA ASN A 275 -7.59 5.61 -10.39
C ASN A 275 -8.34 6.72 -9.64
N VAL A 276 -7.68 7.50 -8.78
CA VAL A 276 -8.25 8.70 -8.12
C VAL A 276 -8.73 9.72 -9.16
N LEU A 277 -7.93 9.99 -10.20
CA LEU A 277 -8.32 10.88 -11.30
C LEU A 277 -9.57 10.35 -12.03
N VAL A 278 -9.60 9.08 -12.39
CA VAL A 278 -10.76 8.51 -13.09
C VAL A 278 -12.00 8.47 -12.20
N ASN A 279 -11.86 8.17 -10.91
CA ASN A 279 -12.96 8.20 -9.96
C ASN A 279 -13.57 9.60 -9.81
N ILE A 280 -12.75 10.66 -9.69
CA ILE A 280 -13.27 12.03 -9.62
C ILE A 280 -13.93 12.45 -10.93
N LEU A 281 -13.39 12.02 -12.08
CA LEU A 281 -14.02 12.25 -13.38
C LEU A 281 -15.39 11.58 -13.46
N GLU A 282 -15.51 10.31 -13.08
CA GLU A 282 -16.79 9.60 -13.04
C GLU A 282 -17.79 10.27 -12.09
N PHE A 283 -17.33 10.73 -10.93
CA PHE A 283 -18.19 11.43 -9.98
C PHE A 283 -18.70 12.77 -10.57
N ILE A 284 -17.82 13.59 -11.13
CA ILE A 284 -18.22 14.84 -11.81
C ILE A 284 -19.19 14.55 -12.96
N GLY A 285 -18.89 13.55 -13.79
CA GLY A 285 -19.70 13.23 -14.96
C GLY A 285 -21.09 12.73 -14.61
N ARG A 286 -21.21 11.95 -13.53
CA ARG A 286 -22.50 11.55 -12.98
C ARG A 286 -23.32 12.75 -12.50
N GLU A 287 -22.73 13.66 -11.74
CA GLU A 287 -23.41 14.88 -11.27
C GLU A 287 -23.80 15.79 -12.45
N LEU A 288 -22.96 15.85 -13.49
CA LEU A 288 -23.23 16.58 -14.72
C LEU A 288 -24.42 15.97 -15.48
N ILE A 289 -24.46 14.65 -15.66
CA ILE A 289 -25.58 13.95 -16.29
C ILE A 289 -26.88 14.29 -15.55
N VAL A 290 -26.88 14.17 -14.23
CA VAL A 290 -28.06 14.44 -13.40
C VAL A 290 -28.48 15.90 -13.50
N ASN A 291 -27.55 16.86 -13.44
CA ASN A 291 -27.86 18.28 -13.59
C ASN A 291 -28.44 18.62 -14.96
N TRP A 292 -27.88 18.03 -16.02
CA TRP A 292 -28.43 18.19 -17.37
C TRP A 292 -29.87 17.65 -17.45
N ARG A 293 -30.16 16.54 -16.79
CA ARG A 293 -31.50 15.94 -16.74
C ARG A 293 -32.46 16.76 -15.89
N LEU A 294 -32.01 17.31 -14.77
CA LEU A 294 -32.80 18.26 -13.98
C LEU A 294 -33.23 19.46 -14.84
N TYR A 295 -32.32 19.99 -15.66
CA TYR A 295 -32.62 21.11 -16.55
C TYR A 295 -33.68 20.76 -17.59
N GLN A 296 -33.64 19.54 -18.14
CA GLN A 296 -34.54 19.12 -19.22
C GLN A 296 -35.89 18.59 -18.75
N LYS A 297 -35.91 17.84 -17.64
CA LYS A 297 -37.06 17.03 -17.20
C LYS A 297 -37.60 17.42 -15.82
N GLY A 298 -36.96 18.38 -15.14
CA GLY A 298 -37.28 18.73 -13.76
C GLY A 298 -36.88 17.63 -12.75
N SER A 299 -37.20 17.87 -11.47
CA SER A 299 -36.93 16.96 -10.35
C SER A 299 -37.63 15.62 -10.50
N ASP A 300 -38.90 15.61 -10.88
CA ASP A 300 -39.74 14.40 -10.94
C ASP A 300 -39.38 13.45 -12.09
N GLY A 301 -38.68 13.97 -13.10
CA GLY A 301 -38.27 13.25 -14.31
C GLY A 301 -36.79 12.91 -14.37
N VAL A 302 -35.98 13.31 -13.37
CA VAL A 302 -34.51 13.22 -13.44
C VAL A 302 -34.01 11.78 -13.64
N PHE A 303 -34.66 10.82 -12.99
CA PHE A 303 -34.34 9.39 -13.05
C PHE A 303 -35.13 8.64 -14.15
N HIS A 304 -36.04 9.28 -14.88
CA HIS A 304 -36.81 8.62 -15.93
C HIS A 304 -36.00 8.58 -17.23
N GLU A 305 -35.89 7.37 -17.83
CA GLU A 305 -35.10 7.03 -19.01
C GLU A 305 -33.58 7.22 -18.81
N LEU A 306 -33.10 7.07 -17.58
CA LEU A 306 -31.72 7.32 -17.20
C LEU A 306 -30.88 6.04 -17.38
N LEU A 307 -29.78 6.13 -18.12
CA LEU A 307 -28.89 5.01 -18.43
C LEU A 307 -27.56 5.19 -17.70
N LEU A 308 -27.29 4.39 -16.68
CA LEU A 308 -26.10 4.53 -15.85
C LEU A 308 -25.58 3.17 -15.37
N PRO A 309 -24.35 3.08 -14.86
CA PRO A 309 -23.94 1.95 -14.03
C PRO A 309 -24.83 1.84 -12.78
N ARG A 310 -25.16 0.62 -12.36
CA ARG A 310 -26.00 0.34 -11.20
C ARG A 310 -25.43 0.97 -9.93
N SER A 311 -24.12 0.87 -9.72
CA SER A 311 -23.43 1.49 -8.59
C SER A 311 -23.65 3.01 -8.54
N TRP A 312 -23.61 3.70 -9.68
CA TRP A 312 -23.84 5.15 -9.77
C TRP A 312 -25.29 5.51 -9.51
N ALA A 313 -26.22 4.75 -10.11
CA ALA A 313 -27.65 4.94 -9.90
C ALA A 313 -28.02 4.80 -8.42
N PHE A 314 -27.47 3.78 -7.75
CA PHE A 314 -27.71 3.57 -6.33
C PHE A 314 -27.05 4.65 -5.45
N ASP A 315 -25.82 5.07 -5.77
CA ASP A 315 -25.15 6.16 -5.05
C ASP A 315 -25.89 7.51 -5.16
N LEU A 316 -26.57 7.77 -6.29
CA LEU A 316 -27.43 8.95 -6.50
C LEU A 316 -28.74 8.92 -5.72
N LEU A 317 -29.21 7.75 -5.29
CA LEU A 317 -30.37 7.65 -4.41
C LEU A 317 -29.99 7.88 -2.96
N ARG A 318 -28.83 7.34 -2.55
CA ARG A 318 -28.28 7.56 -1.20
C ARG A 318 -27.88 9.01 -0.96
N HIS A 319 -27.49 9.73 -2.01
CA HIS A 319 -27.11 11.13 -1.94
C HIS A 319 -27.97 11.96 -2.88
N ALA A 320 -28.80 12.84 -2.31
CA ALA A 320 -29.67 13.72 -3.10
C ALA A 320 -28.87 14.45 -4.22
N PRO A 321 -29.42 14.50 -5.45
CA PRO A 321 -28.87 15.29 -6.54
C PRO A 321 -28.49 16.71 -6.10
N LEU A 322 -27.40 17.25 -6.66
CA LEU A 322 -27.10 18.67 -6.50
C LEU A 322 -28.28 19.50 -7.02
N PRO A 323 -28.64 20.62 -6.36
CA PRO A 323 -29.58 21.57 -6.93
C PRO A 323 -29.02 22.11 -8.25
N MET A 324 -29.89 22.66 -9.10
CA MET A 324 -29.53 23.16 -10.44
C MET A 324 -28.24 23.99 -10.41
N GLN A 325 -27.26 23.53 -11.17
CA GLN A 325 -25.94 24.15 -11.26
C GLN A 325 -25.81 25.07 -12.47
N ARG A 326 -24.99 26.11 -12.36
CA ARG A 326 -24.74 27.13 -13.39
C ARG A 326 -23.36 26.97 -14.01
N GLY A 327 -23.21 27.45 -15.24
CA GLY A 327 -21.90 27.56 -15.91
C GLY A 327 -21.23 26.22 -16.23
N ILE A 328 -21.98 25.12 -16.32
CA ILE A 328 -21.43 23.82 -16.69
C ILE A 328 -21.11 23.84 -18.19
N SER A 329 -19.82 23.76 -18.53
CA SER A 329 -19.36 23.56 -19.90
C SER A 329 -19.18 22.08 -20.19
N LEU A 330 -20.12 21.50 -20.93
CA LEU A 330 -20.02 20.11 -21.38
C LEU A 330 -18.80 19.90 -22.29
N HIS A 331 -18.48 20.89 -23.12
CA HIS A 331 -17.32 20.85 -24.02
C HIS A 331 -16.00 20.72 -23.23
N ASP A 332 -15.82 21.55 -22.20
CA ASP A 332 -14.59 21.53 -21.39
C ASP A 332 -14.44 20.18 -20.67
N TYR A 333 -15.53 19.66 -20.11
CA TYR A 333 -15.51 18.36 -19.46
C TYR A 333 -15.15 17.22 -20.44
N ILE A 334 -15.72 17.22 -21.65
CA ILE A 334 -15.38 16.25 -22.69
C ILE A 334 -13.91 16.37 -23.12
N ASN A 335 -13.36 17.58 -23.24
CA ASN A 335 -11.94 17.80 -23.53
C ASN A 335 -11.03 17.26 -22.43
N VAL A 336 -11.41 17.41 -21.16
CA VAL A 336 -10.71 16.79 -20.02
C VAL A 336 -10.68 15.27 -20.15
N LEU A 337 -11.80 14.64 -20.54
CA LEU A 337 -11.86 13.19 -20.75
C LEU A 337 -10.95 12.74 -21.90
N TYR A 338 -10.92 13.46 -23.03
CA TYR A 338 -9.99 13.15 -24.12
C TYR A 338 -8.53 13.30 -23.69
N LYS A 339 -8.20 14.38 -22.97
CA LYS A 339 -6.84 14.58 -22.49
C LYS A 339 -6.42 13.47 -21.52
N THR A 340 -7.36 13.00 -20.69
CA THR A 340 -7.11 11.87 -19.79
C THR A 340 -6.85 10.57 -20.56
N LEU A 341 -7.56 10.32 -21.66
CA LEU A 341 -7.28 9.17 -22.54
C LEU A 341 -5.87 9.24 -23.12
N GLU A 342 -5.45 10.42 -23.59
CA GLU A 342 -4.09 10.64 -24.10
C GLU A 342 -3.04 10.36 -23.02
N LEU A 343 -3.23 10.86 -21.79
CA LEU A 343 -2.29 10.66 -20.67
C LEU A 343 -2.19 9.19 -20.23
N LEU A 344 -3.31 8.47 -20.16
CA LEU A 344 -3.32 7.05 -19.79
C LEU A 344 -2.62 6.18 -20.84
N ARG A 345 -2.76 6.56 -22.12
CA ARG A 345 -2.20 5.81 -23.25
C ARG A 345 -0.72 6.14 -23.48
N GLY A 346 -0.37 7.44 -23.54
CA GLY A 346 1.00 7.95 -23.64
C GLY A 346 1.78 7.87 -22.33
N TYR A 347 1.43 6.94 -21.45
CA TYR A 347 2.07 6.77 -20.16
C TYR A 347 3.53 6.35 -20.33
N GLU A 348 4.45 7.22 -19.92
CA GLU A 348 5.87 6.94 -19.80
C GLU A 348 6.26 6.78 -18.31
N PRO A 349 6.92 5.68 -17.92
CA PRO A 349 7.20 5.36 -16.52
C PRO A 349 7.90 6.44 -15.68
N ASP A 350 8.72 7.29 -16.31
CA ASP A 350 9.56 8.28 -15.64
C ASP A 350 9.13 9.73 -15.91
N ALA A 351 8.26 9.96 -16.90
CA ALA A 351 7.81 11.29 -17.32
C ALA A 351 6.30 11.51 -17.11
N SER A 352 5.51 10.45 -16.92
CA SER A 352 4.07 10.59 -16.76
C SER A 352 3.70 11.22 -15.41
N PRO A 353 2.73 12.15 -15.38
CA PRO A 353 2.17 12.65 -14.14
C PRO A 353 1.30 11.60 -13.42
N LEU A 354 0.87 10.57 -14.13
CA LEU A 354 0.02 9.53 -13.57
C LEU A 354 0.87 8.52 -12.80
N TYR A 355 0.36 8.01 -11.69
CA TYR A 355 0.98 6.90 -10.97
C TYR A 355 -0.08 6.02 -10.31
N GLY A 356 0.32 4.90 -9.71
CA GLY A 356 -0.54 4.06 -8.86
C GLY A 356 -0.05 4.06 -7.42
N PHE A 357 -0.93 3.88 -6.42
CA PHE A 357 -0.49 3.86 -5.02
C PHE A 357 0.56 2.76 -4.74
N ASN A 358 0.47 1.65 -5.46
CA ASN A 358 1.40 0.52 -5.39
C ASN A 358 2.53 0.58 -6.43
N GLY A 359 2.78 1.74 -7.06
CA GLY A 359 3.87 1.95 -8.02
C GLY A 359 3.38 2.34 -9.42
N ARG A 360 4.07 1.88 -10.46
CA ARG A 360 3.74 2.24 -11.85
C ARG A 360 2.47 1.51 -12.32
N PRO A 361 1.47 2.20 -12.91
CA PRO A 361 0.27 1.56 -13.45
C PRO A 361 0.63 0.62 -14.61
N GLY A 362 0.42 -0.68 -14.40
CA GLY A 362 0.65 -1.68 -15.45
C GLY A 362 -0.30 -1.52 -16.64
N LEU A 363 0.07 -2.08 -17.80
CA LEU A 363 -0.70 -1.95 -19.06
C LEU A 363 -2.18 -2.37 -18.91
N LEU A 364 -2.45 -3.46 -18.20
CA LEU A 364 -3.81 -3.94 -17.97
C LEU A 364 -4.64 -2.93 -17.17
N MET A 365 -4.08 -2.42 -16.07
CA MET A 365 -4.71 -1.41 -15.22
C MET A 365 -5.02 -0.13 -16.00
N ARG A 366 -4.04 0.38 -16.78
CA ARG A 366 -4.25 1.55 -17.65
C ARG A 366 -5.37 1.31 -18.65
N SER A 367 -5.45 0.11 -19.23
CA SER A 367 -6.49 -0.23 -20.21
C SER A 367 -7.89 -0.32 -19.59
N VAL A 368 -8.00 -0.77 -18.34
CA VAL A 368 -9.26 -0.72 -17.59
C VAL A 368 -9.69 0.73 -17.35
N LEU A 369 -8.77 1.60 -16.94
CA LEU A 369 -9.05 3.03 -16.76
C LEU A 369 -9.45 3.71 -18.07
N ILE A 370 -8.83 3.35 -19.20
CA ILE A 370 -9.22 3.80 -20.54
C ILE A 370 -10.67 3.38 -20.84
N MET A 371 -11.02 2.11 -20.63
CA MET A 371 -12.41 1.65 -20.85
C MET A 371 -13.42 2.41 -20.01
N ARG A 372 -13.07 2.74 -18.76
CA ARG A 372 -13.91 3.53 -17.85
C ARG A 372 -14.14 4.94 -18.37
N VAL A 373 -13.09 5.62 -18.82
CA VAL A 373 -13.20 6.95 -19.42
C VAL A 373 -14.00 6.91 -20.73
N CYS A 374 -13.78 5.92 -21.60
CA CYS A 374 -14.59 5.74 -22.82
C CYS A 374 -16.07 5.49 -22.50
N ARG A 375 -16.37 4.63 -21.52
CA ARG A 375 -17.73 4.39 -21.02
C ARG A 375 -18.36 5.69 -20.52
N LEU A 376 -17.63 6.47 -19.73
CA LEU A 376 -18.09 7.75 -19.20
C LEU A 376 -18.45 8.76 -20.31
N ILE A 377 -17.60 8.93 -21.31
CA ILE A 377 -17.88 9.81 -22.47
C ILE A 377 -19.19 9.39 -23.16
N VAL A 378 -19.35 8.09 -23.43
CA VAL A 378 -20.54 7.55 -24.10
C VAL A 378 -21.80 7.70 -23.26
N LEU A 379 -21.71 7.50 -21.94
CA LEU A 379 -22.83 7.68 -21.02
C LEU A 379 -23.25 9.15 -20.93
N VAL A 380 -22.30 10.08 -20.87
CA VAL A 380 -22.60 11.52 -20.91
C VAL A 380 -23.34 11.85 -22.20
N ALA A 381 -22.84 11.40 -23.35
CA ALA A 381 -23.45 11.69 -24.65
C ALA A 381 -24.82 11.02 -24.86
N ASN A 382 -25.11 9.88 -24.23
CA ASN A 382 -26.40 9.21 -24.34
C ASN A 382 -27.45 9.75 -23.37
N ASN A 383 -27.04 10.32 -22.23
CA ASN A 383 -27.99 10.92 -21.29
C ASN A 383 -28.22 12.42 -21.52
N THR A 384 -27.35 13.07 -22.29
CA THR A 384 -27.52 14.46 -22.74
C THR A 384 -28.14 14.49 -24.14
N SER A 385 -28.87 15.56 -24.49
CA SER A 385 -29.52 15.71 -25.80
C SER A 385 -28.53 16.13 -26.90
N ILE A 386 -27.39 15.43 -26.99
CA ILE A 386 -26.39 15.65 -28.03
C ILE A 386 -26.92 15.11 -29.37
N THR A 387 -26.75 15.89 -30.43
CA THR A 387 -27.18 15.52 -31.77
C THR A 387 -26.36 14.33 -32.32
N PRO A 388 -26.93 13.52 -33.24
CA PRO A 388 -26.21 12.40 -33.84
C PRO A 388 -24.87 12.78 -34.50
N PHE A 389 -24.79 13.98 -35.08
CA PHE A 389 -23.56 14.50 -35.68
C PHE A 389 -22.44 14.66 -34.64
N VAL A 390 -22.74 15.25 -33.48
CA VAL A 390 -21.75 15.45 -32.40
C VAL A 390 -21.38 14.11 -31.76
N LYS A 391 -22.29 13.14 -31.68
CA LYS A 391 -21.96 11.77 -31.28
C LYS A 391 -20.90 11.13 -32.18
N GLU A 392 -21.00 11.37 -33.48
CA GLU A 392 -20.02 10.89 -34.46
C GLU A 392 -18.66 11.63 -34.36
N GLU A 393 -18.67 12.91 -34.01
CA GLU A 393 -17.45 13.64 -33.64
C GLU A 393 -16.79 13.08 -32.38
N ILE A 394 -17.59 12.75 -31.36
CA ILE A 394 -17.12 12.12 -30.12
C ILE A 394 -16.46 10.78 -30.42
N ARG A 395 -17.08 9.95 -31.26
CA ARG A 395 -16.50 8.66 -31.70
C ARG A 395 -15.13 8.86 -32.35
N ARG A 396 -15.03 9.77 -33.31
CA ARG A 396 -13.75 10.09 -33.98
C ARG A 396 -12.72 10.63 -33.01
N ALA A 397 -13.12 11.46 -32.05
CA ALA A 397 -12.22 11.98 -31.02
C ALA A 397 -11.67 10.89 -30.09
N ILE A 398 -12.50 9.94 -29.65
CA ILE A 398 -12.05 8.77 -28.88
C ILE A 398 -11.05 7.95 -29.69
N ALA A 399 -11.37 7.63 -30.95
CA ALA A 399 -10.47 6.87 -31.81
C ALA A 399 -9.12 7.58 -32.00
N ARG A 400 -9.13 8.92 -32.18
CA ARG A 400 -7.91 9.74 -32.26
C ARG A 400 -7.11 9.73 -30.96
N ALA A 401 -7.74 9.94 -29.80
CA ALA A 401 -7.05 9.89 -28.51
C ALA A 401 -6.39 8.51 -28.25
N LEU A 402 -6.98 7.45 -28.82
CA LEU A 402 -6.47 6.08 -28.80
C LEU A 402 -5.57 5.70 -30.00
N THR A 403 -5.30 6.62 -30.95
CA THR A 403 -4.32 6.47 -32.06
C THR A 403 -3.06 7.35 -31.85
N GLY A 404 -1.83 6.85 -31.99
CA GLY A 404 -0.61 7.52 -31.47
C GLY A 404 0.41 6.60 -30.76
N SER A 405 1.43 7.20 -30.13
CA SER A 405 2.50 6.48 -29.42
C SER A 405 2.03 5.93 -28.07
N GLY A 406 2.55 4.76 -27.68
CA GLY A 406 2.23 4.11 -26.39
C GLY A 406 1.33 2.89 -26.51
N ASP A 407 1.49 1.97 -25.57
CA ASP A 407 0.81 0.68 -25.57
C ASP A 407 -0.59 0.74 -24.92
N ILE A 408 -1.53 0.03 -25.54
CA ILE A 408 -2.86 -0.29 -24.99
C ILE A 408 -3.07 -1.80 -25.02
N HIS A 409 -3.81 -2.33 -24.05
CA HIS A 409 -4.13 -3.76 -24.04
C HIS A 409 -5.13 -4.06 -25.17
N THR A 410 -4.64 -4.69 -26.25
CA THR A 410 -5.40 -4.91 -27.48
C THR A 410 -6.78 -5.51 -27.22
N ILE A 411 -6.89 -6.56 -26.40
CA ILE A 411 -8.18 -7.25 -26.16
C ILE A 411 -9.24 -6.31 -25.56
N LEU A 412 -8.83 -5.37 -24.70
CA LEU A 412 -9.77 -4.50 -23.98
C LEU A 412 -10.14 -3.25 -24.77
N CYS A 413 -9.15 -2.64 -25.45
CA CYS A 413 -9.33 -1.34 -26.08
C CYS A 413 -9.65 -1.40 -27.59
N THR A 414 -9.43 -2.55 -28.26
CA THR A 414 -9.60 -2.63 -29.73
C THR A 414 -11.01 -2.31 -30.20
N LYS A 415 -12.04 -2.71 -29.44
CA LYS A 415 -13.44 -2.43 -29.81
C LYS A 415 -13.75 -0.92 -29.80
N PHE A 416 -13.13 -0.16 -28.90
CA PHE A 416 -13.27 1.30 -28.87
C PHE A 416 -12.50 1.97 -30.00
N LEU A 417 -11.30 1.45 -30.31
CA LEU A 417 -10.44 1.97 -31.38
C LEU A 417 -11.05 1.74 -32.78
N ARG A 418 -11.65 0.57 -33.00
CA ARG A 418 -12.19 0.12 -34.31
C ARG A 418 -13.70 0.36 -34.46
N ALA A 419 -14.31 1.15 -33.60
CA ALA A 419 -15.73 1.46 -33.72
C ALA A 419 -15.93 2.39 -34.92
N ASP A 420 -16.58 1.90 -35.98
CA ASP A 420 -16.80 2.67 -37.23
C ASP A 420 -18.05 3.55 -37.16
N SER A 421 -18.99 3.23 -36.28
CA SER A 421 -20.21 3.99 -36.03
C SER A 421 -20.43 4.28 -34.54
N TRP A 422 -21.31 5.23 -34.22
CA TRP A 422 -21.78 5.43 -32.84
C TRP A 422 -22.36 4.15 -32.24
N HIS A 423 -23.05 3.35 -33.05
CA HIS A 423 -23.62 2.08 -32.62
C HIS A 423 -22.55 1.08 -32.20
N ASP A 424 -21.44 0.99 -32.94
CA ASP A 424 -20.32 0.11 -32.60
C ASP A 424 -19.60 0.56 -31.33
N LEU A 425 -19.44 1.87 -31.16
CA LEU A 425 -18.87 2.44 -29.93
C LEU A 425 -19.77 2.16 -28.72
N TRP A 426 -21.08 2.31 -28.90
CA TRP A 426 -22.05 1.94 -27.87
C TRP A 426 -22.02 0.43 -27.56
N ASN A 427 -21.90 -0.42 -28.58
CA ASN A 427 -21.70 -1.87 -28.41
C ASN A 427 -20.42 -2.19 -27.65
N ALA A 428 -19.33 -1.46 -27.90
CA ALA A 428 -18.07 -1.63 -27.16
C ALA A 428 -18.28 -1.38 -25.66
N VAL A 429 -19.09 -0.38 -25.28
CA VAL A 429 -19.47 -0.13 -23.87
C VAL A 429 -20.37 -1.24 -23.31
N ARG A 430 -21.46 -1.57 -24.02
CA ARG A 430 -22.45 -2.57 -23.57
C ARG A 430 -21.85 -3.95 -23.35
N TYR A 431 -20.95 -4.38 -24.23
CA TYR A 431 -20.33 -5.70 -24.15
C TYR A 431 -18.92 -5.65 -23.56
N SER A 432 -18.58 -4.57 -22.85
CA SER A 432 -17.31 -4.46 -22.14
C SER A 432 -17.30 -5.31 -20.86
N ALA A 433 -16.10 -5.64 -20.38
CA ALA A 433 -15.91 -6.33 -19.11
C ALA A 433 -16.36 -5.49 -17.90
N LEU A 434 -16.60 -4.19 -18.06
CA LEU A 434 -17.10 -3.31 -16.99
C LEU A 434 -18.61 -3.49 -16.74
N ASN A 435 -19.35 -4.00 -17.71
CA ASN A 435 -20.80 -4.11 -17.66
C ASN A 435 -21.27 -5.40 -16.95
N ARG A 436 -20.84 -5.61 -15.70
CA ARG A 436 -21.20 -6.79 -14.89
C ARG A 436 -21.06 -6.52 -13.39
N GLY A 437 -21.76 -7.30 -12.57
CA GLY A 437 -21.75 -7.16 -11.12
C GLY A 437 -22.30 -5.84 -10.63
N ALA A 438 -21.62 -5.26 -9.64
CA ALA A 438 -21.97 -3.98 -9.04
C ALA A 438 -22.11 -2.82 -10.06
N ASP A 439 -21.44 -2.94 -11.21
CA ASP A 439 -21.37 -1.88 -12.21
C ASP A 439 -22.03 -2.28 -13.55
N GLU A 440 -22.95 -3.25 -13.52
CA GLU A 440 -23.86 -3.52 -14.63
C GLU A 440 -24.64 -2.25 -15.03
N LEU A 441 -24.94 -2.09 -16.32
CA LEU A 441 -25.71 -0.98 -16.86
C LEU A 441 -27.18 -1.21 -16.58
N VAL A 442 -27.81 -0.18 -16.02
CA VAL A 442 -29.24 -0.15 -15.76
C VAL A 442 -29.89 0.96 -16.56
N TYR A 443 -31.09 0.70 -17.06
CA TYR A 443 -31.97 1.67 -17.67
C TYR A 443 -33.17 1.90 -16.76
N LEU A 444 -33.22 3.07 -16.13
CA LEU A 444 -34.24 3.41 -15.15
C LEU A 444 -35.46 4.00 -15.84
N SER A 445 -36.65 3.48 -15.57
CA SER A 445 -37.90 3.97 -16.14
C SER A 445 -38.98 4.08 -15.08
N ARG A 446 -39.50 5.30 -14.90
CA ARG A 446 -40.72 5.52 -14.13
C ARG A 446 -41.90 4.78 -14.78
N ARG A 447 -42.64 4.01 -13.99
CA ARG A 447 -43.87 3.30 -14.40
C ARG A 447 -44.91 4.32 -14.88
N ARG A 448 -45.49 4.05 -16.04
CA ARG A 448 -46.68 4.72 -16.60
C ARG A 448 -47.52 3.64 -17.27
N ASP A 449 -48.83 3.73 -17.17
CA ASP A 449 -49.74 2.65 -17.60
C ASP A 449 -49.59 2.31 -19.09
N ASP A 450 -49.28 3.31 -19.93
CA ASP A 450 -49.13 3.15 -21.38
C ASP A 450 -47.67 2.97 -21.86
N TYR A 451 -46.69 2.96 -20.96
CA TYR A 451 -45.27 2.94 -21.34
C TYR A 451 -44.58 1.62 -21.02
N LYS A 452 -44.14 0.92 -22.07
CA LYS A 452 -43.21 -0.21 -21.96
C LYS A 452 -41.79 0.29 -22.24
N PRO A 453 -40.87 0.21 -21.26
CA PRO A 453 -39.50 0.64 -21.49
C PRO A 453 -38.83 -0.20 -22.59
N PRO A 454 -37.94 0.40 -23.40
CA PRO A 454 -37.23 -0.32 -24.44
C PRO A 454 -36.40 -1.47 -23.84
N THR A 455 -36.44 -2.63 -24.49
CA THR A 455 -35.54 -3.73 -24.18
C THR A 455 -34.20 -3.49 -24.86
N ILE A 456 -33.16 -3.20 -24.08
CA ILE A 456 -31.82 -2.95 -24.58
C ILE A 456 -30.95 -4.16 -24.23
N ALA A 457 -30.44 -4.87 -25.23
CA ALA A 457 -29.57 -6.03 -25.01
C ALA A 457 -28.38 -5.66 -24.10
N SER A 458 -28.10 -6.53 -23.12
CA SER A 458 -27.06 -6.38 -22.09
C SER A 458 -27.21 -5.15 -21.18
N VAL A 459 -28.40 -4.57 -21.08
CA VAL A 459 -28.72 -3.51 -20.11
C VAL A 459 -29.95 -3.94 -19.32
N LYS A 460 -29.86 -3.88 -18.00
CA LYS A 460 -30.96 -4.29 -17.11
C LYS A 460 -32.00 -3.17 -17.04
N SER A 461 -33.22 -3.44 -17.50
CA SER A 461 -34.33 -2.50 -17.37
C SER A 461 -34.88 -2.53 -15.94
N VAL A 462 -34.98 -1.36 -15.30
CA VAL A 462 -35.51 -1.20 -13.94
C VAL A 462 -36.70 -0.26 -14.00
N VAL A 463 -37.89 -0.81 -13.80
CA VAL A 463 -39.14 -0.04 -13.74
C VAL A 463 -39.48 0.24 -12.30
N TYR A 464 -39.75 1.50 -11.96
CA TYR A 464 -40.08 1.92 -10.60
C TYR A 464 -41.29 2.86 -10.60
N SER A 465 -42.08 2.81 -9.53
CA SER A 465 -43.20 3.73 -9.30
C SER A 465 -42.74 4.89 -8.39
N ASN A 466 -41.95 4.56 -7.37
CA ASN A 466 -41.43 5.50 -6.37
C ASN A 466 -39.90 5.42 -6.26
N LEU A 467 -39.26 6.55 -5.93
CA LEU A 467 -37.80 6.59 -5.70
C LEU A 467 -37.42 5.82 -4.42
N ASN A 468 -38.07 6.16 -3.30
CA ASN A 468 -37.86 5.48 -2.03
C ASN A 468 -39.19 4.88 -1.54
N PRO A 469 -39.20 3.64 -1.02
CA PRO A 469 -38.08 2.69 -0.88
C PRO A 469 -37.89 1.77 -2.11
N GLU A 470 -38.76 1.86 -3.12
CA GLU A 470 -38.85 0.86 -4.20
C GLU A 470 -37.62 0.83 -5.10
N LEU A 471 -37.26 1.97 -5.74
CA LEU A 471 -36.12 2.01 -6.64
C LEU A 471 -34.81 1.74 -5.89
N GLU A 472 -34.68 2.24 -4.66
CA GLU A 472 -33.55 1.94 -3.77
C GLU A 472 -33.38 0.42 -3.57
N ARG A 473 -34.46 -0.29 -3.24
CA ARG A 473 -34.46 -1.76 -3.09
C ARG A 473 -34.13 -2.49 -4.40
N LEU A 474 -34.65 -2.02 -5.54
CA LEU A 474 -34.38 -2.62 -6.85
C LEU A 474 -32.91 -2.48 -7.29
N LEU A 475 -32.25 -1.41 -6.84
CA LEU A 475 -30.84 -1.15 -7.14
C LEU A 475 -29.88 -1.68 -6.08
N SER A 476 -30.36 -1.93 -4.85
CA SER A 476 -29.55 -2.42 -3.73
C SER A 476 -28.68 -3.60 -4.12
N LEU A 477 -27.39 -3.50 -3.82
CA LEU A 477 -26.40 -4.57 -4.02
C LEU A 477 -26.19 -5.40 -2.74
N VAL A 478 -26.91 -5.05 -1.68
CA VAL A 478 -26.94 -5.74 -0.39
C VAL A 478 -28.26 -6.48 -0.25
N GLU A 479 -28.23 -7.64 0.40
CA GLU A 479 -29.43 -8.40 0.70
C GLU A 479 -30.41 -7.53 1.50
N PRO A 480 -31.64 -7.32 0.98
CA PRO A 480 -32.62 -6.52 1.69
C PRO A 480 -32.89 -7.13 3.06
N ASP A 481 -33.16 -6.30 4.06
CA ASP A 481 -33.83 -6.75 5.27
C ASP A 481 -35.19 -7.31 4.86
N VAL A 482 -35.24 -8.61 4.61
CA VAL A 482 -36.51 -9.32 4.52
C VAL A 482 -37.05 -9.32 5.94
N ILE A 483 -37.75 -8.25 6.30
CA ILE A 483 -38.68 -8.25 7.41
C ILE A 483 -39.82 -9.17 6.96
N LEU A 484 -39.59 -10.48 7.11
CA LEU A 484 -40.65 -11.47 6.99
C LEU A 484 -41.68 -11.07 8.04
N ASN A 485 -42.87 -10.67 7.59
CA ASN A 485 -43.95 -10.34 8.50
C ASN A 485 -44.20 -11.58 9.38
N PRO A 486 -43.94 -11.53 10.70
CA PRO A 486 -44.10 -12.69 11.58
C PRO A 486 -45.58 -13.12 11.67
N ARG A 487 -46.52 -12.31 11.16
CA ARG A 487 -47.95 -12.62 11.03
C ARG A 487 -48.34 -13.16 9.64
N ALA A 488 -47.42 -13.35 8.72
CA ALA A 488 -47.73 -13.97 7.44
C ALA A 488 -48.18 -15.41 7.70
N LYS A 489 -49.42 -15.75 7.31
CA LYS A 489 -49.93 -17.11 7.42
C LYS A 489 -49.00 -18.04 6.63
N PRO A 490 -48.58 -19.19 7.20
CA PRO A 490 -47.69 -20.11 6.51
C PRO A 490 -48.27 -20.45 5.14
N PHE A 491 -47.44 -20.30 4.11
CA PHE A 491 -47.82 -20.61 2.74
C PHE A 491 -48.06 -22.11 2.64
N VAL A 492 -49.33 -22.52 2.67
CA VAL A 492 -49.74 -23.87 2.32
C VAL A 492 -49.94 -23.87 0.81
N PRO A 493 -49.11 -24.60 0.03
CA PRO A 493 -49.36 -24.75 -1.40
C PRO A 493 -50.72 -25.42 -1.55
N GLN A 494 -51.73 -24.66 -1.98
CA GLN A 494 -53.02 -25.23 -2.33
C GLN A 494 -52.80 -26.04 -3.61
N THR A 495 -52.71 -27.36 -3.45
CA THR A 495 -52.95 -28.32 -4.53
C THR A 495 -54.28 -27.96 -5.17
N GLN A 496 -54.21 -27.43 -6.39
CA GLN A 496 -55.37 -27.19 -7.23
C GLN A 496 -56.02 -28.54 -7.55
N ASN A 497 -57.00 -28.93 -6.75
CA ASN A 497 -58.03 -29.86 -7.18
C ASN A 497 -59.04 -29.04 -7.97
N HIS A 498 -59.01 -29.18 -9.29
CA HIS A 498 -60.15 -28.85 -10.13
C HIS A 498 -61.34 -29.72 -9.72
N PRO A 499 -62.53 -29.11 -9.57
CA PRO A 499 -63.69 -29.75 -10.15
C PRO A 499 -64.44 -28.81 -11.09
N SER A 500 -64.96 -29.46 -12.11
CA SER A 500 -65.83 -28.98 -13.16
C SER A 500 -67.24 -28.68 -12.64
N THR A 501 -67.98 -27.93 -13.48
CA THR A 501 -69.44 -27.94 -13.66
C THR A 501 -70.26 -26.90 -12.88
N GLU A 502 -70.66 -25.86 -13.63
CA GLU A 502 -72.01 -25.29 -13.82
C GLU A 502 -73.02 -25.41 -12.67
N THR A 503 -73.62 -24.30 -12.24
CA THR A 503 -75.01 -23.88 -12.58
C THR A 503 -75.30 -22.50 -11.92
N GLU A 504 -76.13 -21.72 -12.61
CA GLU A 504 -76.66 -20.39 -12.34
C GLU A 504 -77.45 -20.27 -11.01
N GLU A 505 -77.50 -19.08 -10.40
CA GLU A 505 -78.75 -18.30 -10.22
C GLU A 505 -78.54 -16.98 -9.46
N ASP A 506 -79.28 -15.98 -9.93
CA ASP A 506 -79.39 -14.60 -9.46
C ASP A 506 -79.92 -14.46 -8.02
N THR A 507 -79.46 -13.44 -7.29
CA THR A 507 -80.37 -12.67 -6.41
C THR A 507 -79.88 -11.22 -6.27
N ILE A 508 -80.79 -10.30 -6.59
CA ILE A 508 -80.66 -8.85 -6.61
C ILE A 508 -81.24 -8.25 -5.30
N GLU A 509 -80.45 -7.37 -4.65
CA GLU A 509 -80.82 -6.16 -3.86
C GLU A 509 -81.70 -6.23 -2.57
N PRO A 510 -81.90 -5.13 -1.79
CA PRO A 510 -81.12 -3.88 -1.57
C PRO A 510 -81.11 -3.33 -0.10
N THR A 511 -80.37 -2.21 0.08
CA THR A 511 -80.56 -1.06 1.04
C THR A 511 -80.66 -1.26 2.57
N GLN A 512 -79.85 -0.50 3.33
CA GLN A 512 -80.34 0.71 4.02
C GLN A 512 -79.22 1.56 4.65
N ALA A 513 -79.40 2.88 4.50
CA ALA A 513 -78.64 3.98 5.07
C ALA A 513 -79.22 4.43 6.43
N ILE A 514 -78.41 5.16 7.22
CA ILE A 514 -78.69 6.27 8.18
C ILE A 514 -77.30 6.57 8.83
N ALA A 515 -76.59 7.65 8.47
CA ALA A 515 -76.74 9.06 8.88
C ALA A 515 -76.50 9.30 10.39
N ASP A 516 -75.38 9.94 10.76
CA ASP A 516 -75.38 11.29 11.33
C ASP A 516 -73.95 11.81 11.65
N ASP A 517 -73.76 13.06 11.25
CA ASP A 517 -72.63 14.02 11.32
C ASP A 517 -72.46 14.60 12.77
N PRO A 518 -71.69 15.68 13.08
CA PRO A 518 -70.54 16.32 12.44
C PRO A 518 -69.38 16.69 13.42
N ASP A 519 -68.38 17.39 12.86
CA ASP A 519 -67.70 18.57 13.42
C ASP A 519 -66.37 18.42 14.19
N ASP A 520 -65.27 18.70 13.46
CA ASP A 520 -64.62 20.03 13.43
C ASP A 520 -63.13 20.13 13.86
N GLN A 521 -62.44 21.06 13.18
CA GLN A 521 -61.19 21.74 13.52
C GLN A 521 -59.83 21.17 13.02
N LEU A 522 -59.48 21.65 11.82
CA LEU A 522 -58.26 22.41 11.50
C LEU A 522 -57.20 22.52 12.62
N ASN A 523 -55.97 22.07 12.35
CA ASN A 523 -54.80 22.84 12.77
C ASN A 523 -53.56 22.59 11.89
N ALA A 524 -53.11 23.68 11.28
CA ALA A 524 -51.82 23.84 10.65
C ALA A 524 -50.73 23.94 11.74
N GLY A 525 -49.76 23.02 11.73
CA GLY A 525 -48.60 23.06 12.61
C GLY A 525 -47.35 23.44 11.84
N GLY A 526 -46.99 24.73 11.90
CA GLY A 526 -45.74 25.27 11.38
C GLY A 526 -44.50 24.73 12.12
N PHE A 527 -43.44 24.53 11.36
CA PHE A 527 -42.09 24.33 11.87
C PHE A 527 -41.61 25.62 12.55
N SER A 528 -41.54 25.61 13.88
CA SER A 528 -40.79 26.62 14.64
C SER A 528 -39.45 26.03 15.05
N ASP A 529 -38.39 26.67 14.56
CA ASP A 529 -37.07 26.71 15.18
C ASP A 529 -37.20 26.90 16.69
N LEU A 530 -36.56 26.03 17.46
CA LEU A 530 -36.12 26.32 18.82
C LEU A 530 -34.77 25.66 19.06
N VAL A 531 -33.75 26.50 18.90
CA VAL A 531 -32.44 26.40 19.53
C VAL A 531 -32.66 26.13 21.02
N THR A 532 -32.25 24.95 21.48
CA THR A 532 -32.06 24.66 22.90
C THR A 532 -30.57 24.75 23.20
N SER A 533 -30.28 25.67 24.11
CA SER A 533 -29.02 25.95 24.76
C SER A 533 -28.49 24.72 25.49
N ASP A 534 -27.19 24.46 25.29
CA ASP A 534 -26.36 23.64 26.17
C ASP A 534 -26.44 24.18 27.60
N ASP A 535 -26.96 23.36 28.50
CA ASP A 535 -26.87 23.55 29.95
C ASP A 535 -25.99 22.43 30.53
N ASP A 536 -25.10 22.85 31.41
CA ASP A 536 -24.05 22.09 32.07
C ASP A 536 -24.55 20.80 32.75
N LEU A 537 -23.94 19.67 32.40
CA LEU A 537 -23.94 18.46 33.23
C LEU A 537 -22.49 18.05 33.57
N PRO A 538 -22.14 17.93 34.88
CA PRO A 538 -20.80 17.54 35.29
C PRO A 538 -20.56 16.04 35.04
N PRO A 539 -19.30 15.63 34.81
CA PRO A 539 -18.96 14.26 34.48
C PRO A 539 -19.13 13.35 35.70
N ALA A 540 -20.06 12.41 35.62
CA ALA A 540 -20.19 11.31 36.57
C ALA A 540 -18.96 10.40 36.47
N ALA A 541 -18.04 10.54 37.44
CA ALA A 541 -16.94 9.60 37.64
C ALA A 541 -17.51 8.24 38.08
N GLN A 542 -17.64 7.31 37.14
CA GLN A 542 -17.83 5.90 37.49
C GLN A 542 -16.52 5.38 38.08
N ALA A 543 -16.45 5.30 39.40
CA ALA A 543 -15.40 4.59 40.10
C ALA A 543 -15.50 3.10 39.74
N GLU A 544 -14.52 2.61 38.98
CA GLU A 544 -14.40 1.17 38.71
C GLU A 544 -14.39 0.40 40.04
N PRO A 545 -15.14 -0.70 40.17
CA PRO A 545 -15.15 -1.50 41.38
C PRO A 545 -13.75 -2.07 41.60
N VAL A 546 -13.09 -1.60 42.65
CA VAL A 546 -11.79 -2.09 43.10
C VAL A 546 -11.97 -3.54 43.56
N HIS A 547 -11.68 -4.49 42.67
CA HIS A 547 -11.75 -5.90 43.00
C HIS A 547 -10.52 -6.27 43.85
N PRO A 548 -10.68 -6.71 45.12
CA PRO A 548 -9.55 -7.05 45.96
C PRO A 548 -8.83 -8.27 45.40
N LEU A 549 -7.51 -8.12 45.19
CA LEU A 549 -6.65 -9.17 44.64
C LEU A 549 -6.73 -10.43 45.50
N THR A 550 -7.06 -11.55 44.87
CA THR A 550 -7.08 -12.85 45.55
C THR A 550 -5.66 -13.36 45.78
N ALA A 551 -5.48 -14.30 46.73
CA ALA A 551 -4.18 -14.93 46.96
C ALA A 551 -3.64 -15.64 45.70
N SER A 552 -4.53 -16.13 44.83
CA SER A 552 -4.18 -16.69 43.53
C SER A 552 -3.57 -15.64 42.60
N ASP A 553 -4.16 -14.45 42.52
CA ASP A 553 -3.67 -13.34 41.69
C ASP A 553 -2.28 -12.89 42.11
N VAL A 554 -2.00 -12.90 43.43
CA VAL A 554 -0.66 -12.60 43.96
C VAL A 554 0.37 -13.65 43.53
N VAL A 555 -0.01 -14.94 43.53
CA VAL A 555 0.88 -16.03 43.09
C VAL A 555 1.13 -15.97 41.58
N PHE A 556 0.10 -15.71 40.77
CA PHE A 556 0.25 -15.51 39.33
C PHE A 556 1.07 -14.24 39.02
N GLY A 557 0.81 -13.14 39.73
CA GLY A 557 1.59 -11.91 39.63
C GLY A 557 3.07 -12.11 39.92
N LYS A 558 3.42 -12.93 40.94
CA LYS A 558 4.81 -13.31 41.23
C LYS A 558 5.46 -14.11 40.10
N LYS A 559 4.73 -15.07 39.49
CA LYS A 559 5.22 -15.84 38.32
C LYS A 559 5.44 -14.94 37.09
N ILE A 560 4.49 -14.04 36.81
CA ILE A 560 4.59 -13.06 35.72
C ILE A 560 5.81 -12.14 35.96
N LEU A 561 5.96 -11.61 37.18
CA LEU A 561 7.09 -10.76 37.55
C LEU A 561 8.44 -11.47 37.42
N PHE A 562 8.51 -12.76 37.77
CA PHE A 562 9.72 -13.56 37.59
C PHE A 562 10.06 -13.78 36.11
N CYS A 563 9.09 -14.18 35.28
CA CYS A 563 9.30 -14.33 33.83
C CYS A 563 9.69 -13.00 33.18
N TYR A 564 9.08 -11.89 33.62
CA TYR A 564 9.40 -10.54 33.18
C TYR A 564 10.82 -10.10 33.58
N ARG A 565 11.27 -10.36 34.82
CA ARG A 565 12.65 -10.12 35.27
C ARG A 565 13.65 -10.90 34.42
N ARG A 566 13.35 -12.16 34.10
CA ARG A 566 14.19 -13.00 33.23
C ARG A 566 14.20 -12.52 31.77
N TYR A 567 13.07 -12.05 31.25
CA TYR A 567 12.97 -11.45 29.91
C TYR A 567 13.72 -10.13 29.81
N THR A 568 13.52 -9.22 30.77
CA THR A 568 14.22 -7.93 30.83
C THR A 568 15.72 -8.09 31.02
N LEU A 569 16.18 -9.07 31.80
CA LEU A 569 17.61 -9.39 31.89
C LEU A 569 18.17 -9.84 30.53
N ARG A 570 17.44 -10.71 29.80
CA ARG A 570 17.82 -11.15 28.45
C ARG A 570 17.81 -10.00 27.45
N GLN A 571 16.84 -9.09 27.51
CA GLN A 571 16.79 -7.91 26.66
C GLN A 571 17.89 -6.91 26.98
N ARG A 572 18.17 -6.66 28.27
CA ARG A 572 19.31 -5.83 28.70
C ARG A 572 20.64 -6.41 28.24
N LEU A 573 20.81 -7.73 28.29
CA LEU A 573 22.01 -8.40 27.76
C LEU A 573 22.12 -8.27 26.24
N LYS A 574 21.02 -8.46 25.50
CA LYS A 574 20.97 -8.25 24.04
C LYS A 574 21.25 -6.80 23.66
N MET A 575 20.63 -5.84 24.35
CA MET A 575 20.80 -4.41 24.14
C MET A 575 22.21 -3.96 24.51
N ARG A 576 22.78 -4.40 25.63
CA ARG A 576 24.20 -4.14 25.97
C ARG A 576 25.15 -4.73 24.94
N LYS A 577 24.86 -5.93 24.42
CA LYS A 577 25.66 -6.54 23.34
C LYS A 577 25.55 -5.71 22.06
N ALA A 578 24.34 -5.33 21.65
CA ALA A 578 24.10 -4.50 20.47
C ALA A 578 24.75 -3.11 20.59
N ILE A 579 24.59 -2.43 21.73
CA ILE A 579 25.23 -1.14 22.01
C ILE A 579 26.74 -1.28 21.99
N ARG A 580 27.32 -2.31 22.62
CA ARG A 580 28.77 -2.57 22.53
C ARG A 580 29.22 -2.77 21.09
N THR A 581 28.46 -3.52 20.29
CA THR A 581 28.76 -3.72 18.87
C THR A 581 28.69 -2.42 18.10
N ILE A 582 27.59 -1.67 18.19
CA ILE A 582 27.40 -0.38 17.51
C ILE A 582 28.47 0.63 17.95
N TRP A 583 28.73 0.74 19.24
CA TRP A 583 29.76 1.63 19.79
C TRP A 583 31.16 1.23 19.31
N ALA A 584 31.47 -0.06 19.21
CA ALA A 584 32.73 -0.53 18.64
C ALA A 584 32.83 -0.26 17.13
N TYR A 585 31.73 -0.27 16.38
CA TYR A 585 31.71 0.15 14.97
C TYR A 585 31.86 1.66 14.84
N TYR A 586 31.16 2.45 15.65
CA TYR A 586 31.24 3.90 15.68
C TYR A 586 32.62 4.39 16.11
N LEU A 587 33.24 3.80 17.14
CA LEU A 587 34.62 4.06 17.53
C LEU A 587 35.58 3.71 16.40
N ARG A 588 35.43 2.55 15.74
CA ARG A 588 36.26 2.19 14.58
C ARG A 588 36.09 3.17 13.42
N HIS A 589 34.86 3.58 13.11
CA HIS A 589 34.56 4.59 12.11
C HIS A 589 35.17 5.96 12.48
N LYS A 590 34.99 6.41 13.72
CA LYS A 590 35.51 7.70 14.22
C LYS A 590 37.04 7.71 14.29
N LEU A 591 37.67 6.59 14.66
CA LEU A 591 39.12 6.42 14.62
C LEU A 591 39.63 6.42 13.18
N ARG A 592 38.95 5.73 12.24
CA ARG A 592 39.27 5.74 10.80
C ARG A 592 39.07 7.10 10.12
N HIS A 593 38.16 7.93 10.62
CA HIS A 593 37.88 9.27 10.05
C HIS A 593 38.65 10.40 10.73
N LYS A 594 39.23 10.19 11.92
CA LYS A 594 40.08 11.17 12.60
C LYS A 594 41.57 10.90 12.43
N SER A 595 41.96 9.66 12.20
CA SER A 595 43.32 9.32 11.78
C SER A 595 43.41 9.50 10.26
N PRO A 596 44.44 10.20 9.74
CA PRO A 596 44.68 10.21 8.30
C PRO A 596 44.81 8.75 7.83
N MET A 597 44.06 8.38 6.79
CA MET A 597 44.15 7.05 6.22
C MET A 597 45.60 6.79 5.81
N THR A 598 46.11 5.62 6.14
CA THR A 598 47.40 5.20 5.59
C THR A 598 47.27 5.03 4.08
N ALA A 599 48.34 5.25 3.32
CA ALA A 599 48.31 5.06 1.86
C ALA A 599 47.82 3.66 1.43
N THR A 600 48.06 2.64 2.26
CA THR A 600 47.54 1.28 2.04
C THR A 600 46.02 1.21 2.22
N GLU A 601 45.46 1.88 3.22
CA GLU A 601 44.00 1.92 3.45
C GLU A 601 43.28 2.67 2.33
N GLU A 602 43.82 3.80 1.87
CA GLU A 602 43.28 4.51 0.70
C GLU A 602 43.28 3.62 -0.55
N GLN A 603 44.37 2.87 -0.75
CA GLN A 603 44.47 1.91 -1.84
C GLN A 603 43.42 0.79 -1.73
N ILE A 604 43.15 0.27 -0.51
CA ILE A 604 42.11 -0.74 -0.28
C ILE A 604 40.71 -0.17 -0.57
N CYS A 605 40.42 1.05 -0.12
CA CYS A 605 39.14 1.71 -0.40
C CYS A 605 38.93 1.97 -1.89
N LYS A 606 39.98 2.37 -2.61
CA LYS A 606 39.92 2.53 -4.06
C LYS A 606 39.61 1.19 -4.76
N LEU A 607 40.33 0.13 -4.39
CA LEU A 607 40.10 -1.21 -4.94
C LEU A 607 38.70 -1.75 -4.61
N HIS A 608 38.19 -1.49 -3.41
CA HIS A 608 36.83 -1.87 -3.02
C HIS A 608 35.78 -1.27 -3.97
N ASN A 609 35.91 0.02 -4.29
CA ASN A 609 35.00 0.69 -5.22
C ASN A 609 35.14 0.14 -6.65
N GLU A 610 36.35 -0.23 -7.08
CA GLU A 610 36.57 -0.86 -8.39
C GLU A 610 35.89 -2.25 -8.47
N TYR A 611 36.06 -3.12 -7.47
CA TYR A 611 35.36 -4.42 -7.43
C TYR A 611 33.85 -4.31 -7.24
N LYS A 612 33.36 -3.20 -6.70
CA LYS A 612 31.91 -2.95 -6.62
C LYS A 612 31.27 -2.87 -7.99
N ASN A 613 31.95 -2.22 -8.95
CA ASN A 613 31.47 -2.16 -10.32
C ASN A 613 31.39 -3.57 -10.95
N ASP A 614 32.38 -4.43 -10.67
CA ASP A 614 32.36 -5.81 -11.14
C ASP A 614 31.19 -6.60 -10.54
N ALA A 615 30.97 -6.48 -9.23
CA ALA A 615 29.86 -7.14 -8.55
C ALA A 615 28.49 -6.71 -9.10
N GLU A 616 28.34 -5.43 -9.44
CA GLU A 616 27.13 -4.88 -10.06
C GLU A 616 26.94 -5.34 -11.52
N SER A 617 28.02 -5.71 -12.22
CA SER A 617 27.96 -6.21 -13.61
C SER A 617 27.60 -7.68 -13.76
N ILE A 618 27.56 -8.44 -12.65
CA ILE A 618 27.22 -9.87 -12.67
C ILE A 618 25.70 -10.02 -12.70
N ASP A 619 25.16 -10.44 -13.85
CA ASP A 619 23.74 -10.78 -14.00
C ASP A 619 23.37 -11.97 -13.09
N CYS A 620 22.53 -11.71 -12.07
CA CYS A 620 22.08 -12.73 -11.13
C CYS A 620 20.60 -13.11 -11.35
N PRO A 621 20.30 -14.33 -11.83
CA PRO A 621 18.94 -14.86 -11.81
C PRO A 621 18.43 -14.99 -10.36
N LEU A 622 17.15 -14.66 -10.13
CA LEU A 622 16.52 -14.60 -8.80
C LEU A 622 16.61 -15.90 -7.97
N LEU A 623 16.88 -17.05 -8.60
CA LEU A 623 17.01 -18.35 -7.93
C LEU A 623 18.34 -18.53 -7.16
N TYR A 624 19.35 -17.66 -7.36
CA TYR A 624 20.71 -17.83 -6.83
C TYR A 624 21.17 -16.76 -5.81
N VAL A 625 20.24 -16.00 -5.21
CA VAL A 625 20.55 -14.84 -4.34
C VAL A 625 21.53 -15.17 -3.21
N LYS A 626 21.47 -16.38 -2.63
CA LYS A 626 22.38 -16.77 -1.53
C LYS A 626 23.82 -16.97 -2.01
N ALA A 627 24.01 -17.62 -3.17
CA ALA A 627 25.32 -17.82 -3.77
C ALA A 627 25.93 -16.49 -4.23
N PHE A 628 25.10 -15.63 -4.84
CA PHE A 628 25.49 -14.29 -5.27
C PHE A 628 25.99 -13.43 -4.10
N ARG A 629 25.26 -13.38 -2.97
CA ARG A 629 25.72 -12.63 -1.78
C ARG A 629 27.05 -13.12 -1.21
N SER A 630 27.32 -14.42 -1.31
CA SER A 630 28.63 -14.98 -0.90
C SER A 630 29.75 -14.53 -1.84
N HIS A 631 29.44 -14.44 -3.13
CA HIS A 631 30.37 -13.98 -4.15
C HIS A 631 30.66 -12.48 -4.01
N GLU A 632 29.62 -11.67 -3.90
CA GLU A 632 29.70 -10.23 -3.64
C GLU A 632 30.56 -9.91 -2.41
N ARG A 633 30.34 -10.61 -1.29
CA ARG A 633 31.18 -10.44 -0.08
C ARG A 633 32.65 -10.77 -0.32
N THR A 634 32.92 -11.74 -1.18
CA THR A 634 34.30 -12.13 -1.51
C THR A 634 34.99 -11.06 -2.35
N LEU A 635 34.31 -10.55 -3.38
CA LEU A 635 34.79 -9.47 -4.24
C LEU A 635 34.99 -8.16 -3.46
N LEU A 636 34.01 -7.76 -2.65
CA LEU A 636 34.04 -6.49 -1.94
C LEU A 636 34.93 -6.52 -0.68
N GLY A 637 34.99 -7.66 0.01
CA GLY A 637 35.69 -7.78 1.28
C GLY A 637 37.14 -8.23 1.14
N PHE A 638 37.36 -9.36 0.46
CA PHE A 638 38.63 -10.09 0.54
C PHE A 638 39.55 -9.79 -0.64
N MET A 639 39.01 -9.62 -1.86
CA MET A 639 39.82 -9.39 -3.07
C MET A 639 40.68 -8.11 -3.05
N PRO A 640 40.28 -6.98 -2.42
CA PRO A 640 41.17 -5.84 -2.23
C PRO A 640 42.47 -6.22 -1.52
N HIS A 641 42.40 -7.08 -0.49
CA HIS A 641 43.56 -7.56 0.24
C HIS A 641 44.44 -8.49 -0.61
N VAL A 642 43.84 -9.38 -1.41
CA VAL A 642 44.60 -10.26 -2.33
C VAL A 642 45.42 -9.43 -3.33
N LEU A 643 44.84 -8.36 -3.89
CA LEU A 643 45.54 -7.53 -4.86
C LEU A 643 46.61 -6.62 -4.23
N VAL A 644 46.35 -6.11 -3.01
CA VAL A 644 47.39 -5.41 -2.23
C VAL A 644 48.54 -6.37 -1.90
N TYR A 645 48.24 -7.62 -1.55
CA TYR A 645 49.24 -8.66 -1.30
C TYR A 645 50.13 -8.90 -2.53
N LEU A 646 49.54 -9.11 -3.71
CA LEU A 646 50.30 -9.28 -4.95
C LEU A 646 51.16 -8.08 -5.30
N ARG A 647 50.64 -6.85 -5.15
CA ARG A 647 51.42 -5.62 -5.38
C ARG A 647 52.57 -5.49 -4.38
N GLY A 648 52.38 -5.92 -3.14
CA GLY A 648 53.45 -5.98 -2.16
C GLY A 648 54.51 -7.02 -2.49
N LEU A 649 54.12 -8.21 -2.97
CA LEU A 649 55.04 -9.23 -3.46
C LEU A 649 55.85 -8.74 -4.67
N GLU A 650 55.22 -7.98 -5.57
CA GLU A 650 55.91 -7.35 -6.72
C GLU A 650 57.03 -6.40 -6.23
N ARG A 651 56.71 -5.50 -5.31
CA ARG A 651 57.69 -4.57 -4.71
C ARG A 651 58.78 -5.31 -3.97
N PHE A 652 58.43 -6.35 -3.21
CA PHE A 652 59.39 -7.19 -2.50
C PHE A 652 60.37 -7.87 -3.47
N ASN A 653 59.84 -8.53 -4.52
CA ASN A 653 60.65 -9.21 -5.53
C ASN A 653 61.56 -8.23 -6.29
N GLN A 654 61.07 -7.01 -6.58
CA GLN A 654 61.88 -5.97 -7.20
C GLN A 654 63.05 -5.54 -6.30
N ARG A 655 62.83 -5.38 -4.99
CA ARG A 655 63.91 -5.08 -4.03
C ARG A 655 64.93 -6.21 -3.96
N GLN A 656 64.49 -7.47 -3.96
CA GLN A 656 65.39 -8.62 -3.99
C GLN A 656 66.22 -8.65 -5.28
N LYS A 657 65.60 -8.36 -6.43
CA LYS A 657 66.30 -8.25 -7.71
C LYS A 657 67.37 -7.16 -7.68
N GLU A 658 67.06 -5.99 -7.14
CA GLU A 658 68.00 -4.88 -7.00
C GLU A 658 69.14 -5.21 -6.02
N ALA A 659 68.84 -5.87 -4.90
CA ALA A 659 69.84 -6.34 -3.95
C ALA A 659 70.78 -7.37 -4.58
N ASN A 660 70.24 -8.34 -5.33
CA ASN A 660 71.03 -9.32 -6.07
C ASN A 660 71.85 -8.65 -7.19
N LYS A 661 71.32 -7.66 -7.90
CA LYS A 661 72.07 -6.88 -8.90
C LYS A 661 73.26 -6.14 -8.26
N LYS A 662 73.07 -5.53 -7.08
CA LYS A 662 74.14 -4.87 -6.33
C LYS A 662 75.18 -5.87 -5.81
N ARG A 663 74.75 -7.07 -5.39
CA ARG A 663 75.66 -8.16 -5.00
C ARG A 663 76.46 -8.68 -6.18
N LEU A 664 75.83 -8.85 -7.34
CA LEU A 664 76.49 -9.32 -8.56
C LEU A 664 77.68 -8.44 -8.96
N GLN A 665 77.62 -7.14 -8.66
CA GLN A 665 78.70 -6.19 -8.92
C GLN A 665 79.92 -6.33 -7.98
N LYS A 666 79.77 -7.03 -6.85
CA LYS A 666 80.77 -7.05 -5.75
C LYS A 666 81.43 -8.42 -5.52
N VAL A 667 80.92 -9.47 -6.15
CA VAL A 667 81.14 -10.86 -5.73
C VAL A 667 82.07 -11.60 -6.68
N GLU A 668 83.03 -12.37 -6.15
CA GLU A 668 84.00 -13.19 -6.90
C GLU A 668 83.53 -14.65 -7.11
N HIS A 669 84.26 -15.41 -7.96
CA HIS A 669 83.82 -16.51 -8.82
C HIS A 669 82.74 -17.51 -8.33
N GLU A 670 82.71 -17.99 -7.09
CA GLU A 670 81.76 -19.05 -6.68
C GLU A 670 80.37 -18.55 -6.28
N GLU A 671 80.27 -17.35 -5.71
CA GLU A 671 78.99 -16.78 -5.30
C GLU A 671 78.24 -16.15 -6.50
N LEU A 672 78.94 -15.89 -7.60
CA LEU A 672 78.40 -15.27 -8.82
C LEU A 672 77.27 -16.11 -9.43
N ASP A 673 77.44 -17.43 -9.50
CA ASP A 673 76.41 -18.34 -10.03
C ASP A 673 75.17 -18.39 -9.12
N ARG A 674 75.36 -18.39 -7.80
CA ARG A 674 74.23 -18.34 -6.85
C ARG A 674 73.43 -17.05 -6.99
N VAL A 675 74.11 -15.92 -7.20
CA VAL A 675 73.45 -14.63 -7.41
C VAL A 675 72.73 -14.59 -8.77
N ARG A 676 73.31 -15.17 -9.83
CA ARG A 676 72.65 -15.30 -11.14
C ARG A 676 71.38 -16.14 -11.06
N ILE A 677 71.44 -17.32 -10.44
CA ILE A 677 70.27 -18.19 -10.23
C ILE A 677 69.15 -17.43 -9.50
N ARG A 678 69.48 -16.66 -8.44
CA ARG A 678 68.49 -15.84 -7.73
C ARG A 678 67.95 -14.69 -8.57
N MET A 679 68.75 -14.08 -9.44
CA MET A 679 68.27 -13.04 -10.36
C MET A 679 67.30 -13.61 -11.40
N ASP A 680 67.58 -14.79 -11.94
CA ASP A 680 66.70 -15.49 -12.87
C ASP A 680 65.38 -15.89 -12.20
N ALA A 681 65.45 -16.38 -10.96
CA ALA A 681 64.27 -16.64 -10.13
C ALA A 681 63.43 -15.36 -9.91
N CYS A 682 64.06 -14.23 -9.58
CA CYS A 682 63.37 -12.93 -9.49
C CYS A 682 62.68 -12.54 -10.80
N ALA A 683 63.32 -12.77 -11.95
CA ALA A 683 62.73 -12.46 -13.25
C ALA A 683 61.53 -13.36 -13.58
N ALA A 684 61.61 -14.65 -13.25
CA ALA A 684 60.51 -15.61 -13.40
C ALA A 684 59.32 -15.25 -12.49
N LEU A 685 59.58 -14.97 -11.20
CA LEU A 685 58.57 -14.53 -10.23
C LEU A 685 57.90 -13.22 -10.66
N ALA A 686 58.65 -12.25 -11.19
CA ALA A 686 58.09 -10.99 -11.69
C ALA A 686 57.12 -11.19 -12.87
N LYS A 687 57.34 -12.21 -13.71
CA LYS A 687 56.40 -12.57 -14.79
C LYS A 687 55.14 -13.21 -14.20
N LYS A 688 55.28 -14.15 -13.25
CA LYS A 688 54.15 -14.82 -12.58
C LYS A 688 53.27 -13.83 -11.79
N ILE A 689 53.87 -12.96 -10.97
CA ILE A 689 53.17 -11.93 -10.19
C ILE A 689 52.33 -11.04 -11.11
N ARG A 690 52.91 -10.52 -12.19
CA ARG A 690 52.20 -9.62 -13.12
C ARG A 690 51.08 -10.32 -13.88
N ALA A 691 51.27 -11.58 -14.27
CA ALA A 691 50.23 -12.38 -14.92
C ALA A 691 49.03 -12.59 -13.97
N LEU A 692 49.29 -12.99 -12.72
CA LEU A 692 48.24 -13.19 -11.72
C LEU A 692 47.55 -11.88 -11.35
N ALA A 693 48.30 -10.79 -11.17
CA ALA A 693 47.75 -9.48 -10.84
C ALA A 693 46.77 -8.97 -11.90
N ARG A 694 47.03 -9.23 -13.19
CA ARG A 694 46.08 -8.92 -14.28
C ARG A 694 44.85 -9.83 -14.25
N GLN A 695 45.04 -11.12 -13.97
CA GLN A 695 43.95 -12.10 -13.95
C GLN A 695 42.93 -11.80 -12.84
N ILE A 696 43.39 -11.31 -11.69
CA ILE A 696 42.53 -11.00 -10.54
C ILE A 696 42.23 -9.51 -10.38
N ALA A 697 42.64 -8.65 -11.33
CA ALA A 697 42.35 -7.21 -11.26
C ALA A 697 40.84 -6.95 -11.46
N PRO A 698 40.33 -5.81 -10.93
CA PRO A 698 38.99 -5.36 -11.25
C PRO A 698 38.77 -5.26 -12.76
N GLY A 699 37.57 -5.60 -13.22
CA GLY A 699 37.19 -5.70 -14.65
C GLY A 699 37.54 -7.04 -15.31
N SER A 700 38.19 -7.97 -14.60
CA SER A 700 38.50 -9.30 -15.12
C SER A 700 37.27 -10.21 -15.09
N SER A 701 36.90 -10.76 -16.25
CA SER A 701 35.77 -11.71 -16.37
C SER A 701 35.98 -13.00 -15.58
N VAL A 702 37.22 -13.32 -15.22
CA VAL A 702 37.59 -14.47 -14.35
C VAL A 702 36.97 -14.33 -12.96
N LEU A 703 36.67 -13.10 -12.54
CA LEU A 703 36.05 -12.81 -11.25
C LEU A 703 34.54 -13.03 -11.24
N HIS A 704 33.89 -13.25 -12.39
CA HIS A 704 32.43 -13.40 -12.46
C HIS A 704 31.96 -14.79 -12.01
N LYS A 705 32.87 -15.78 -11.91
CA LYS A 705 32.58 -17.13 -11.40
C LYS A 705 33.43 -17.42 -10.17
N MET A 706 32.80 -17.91 -9.10
CA MET A 706 33.46 -18.17 -7.82
C MET A 706 34.58 -19.23 -7.95
N ASP A 707 34.38 -20.25 -8.78
CA ASP A 707 35.37 -21.33 -8.96
C ASP A 707 36.66 -20.83 -9.62
N THR A 708 36.53 -20.01 -10.66
CA THR A 708 37.69 -19.42 -11.35
C THR A 708 38.39 -18.38 -10.49
N LEU A 709 37.64 -17.63 -9.67
CA LEU A 709 38.21 -16.74 -8.66
C LEU A 709 39.04 -17.52 -7.64
N ARG A 710 38.46 -18.58 -7.03
CA ARG A 710 39.18 -19.43 -6.05
C ARG A 710 40.43 -20.04 -6.65
N GLU A 711 40.38 -20.49 -7.90
CA GLU A 711 41.55 -21.02 -8.61
C GLU A 711 42.63 -19.95 -8.81
N GLY A 712 42.25 -18.72 -9.18
CA GLY A 712 43.16 -17.58 -9.21
C GLY A 712 43.85 -17.35 -7.86
N VAL A 713 43.10 -17.40 -6.76
CA VAL A 713 43.62 -17.21 -5.40
C VAL A 713 44.55 -18.36 -4.97
N LYS A 714 44.24 -19.62 -5.33
CA LYS A 714 45.16 -20.77 -5.09
C LYS A 714 46.51 -20.58 -5.76
N ARG A 715 46.55 -20.01 -6.97
CA ARG A 715 47.82 -19.71 -7.65
C ARG A 715 48.62 -18.62 -6.95
N VAL A 716 47.95 -17.67 -6.29
CA VAL A 716 48.62 -16.66 -5.44
C VAL A 716 49.22 -17.31 -4.19
N ASP A 717 48.55 -18.29 -3.59
CA ASP A 717 49.08 -19.04 -2.45
C ASP A 717 50.29 -19.92 -2.83
N ALA A 718 50.21 -20.61 -3.97
CA ALA A 718 51.36 -21.35 -4.52
C ALA A 718 52.56 -20.42 -4.77
N LEU A 719 52.31 -19.21 -5.28
CA LEU A 719 53.34 -18.18 -5.50
C LEU A 719 53.98 -17.73 -4.18
N ARG A 720 53.21 -17.59 -3.09
CA ARG A 720 53.75 -17.30 -1.75
C ARG A 720 54.75 -18.38 -1.33
N THR A 721 54.38 -19.64 -1.49
CA THR A 721 55.23 -20.80 -1.17
C THR A 721 56.51 -20.80 -2.01
N GLU A 722 56.41 -20.50 -3.31
CA GLU A 722 57.58 -20.38 -4.20
C GLU A 722 58.55 -19.27 -3.77
N ILE A 723 58.02 -18.11 -3.34
CA ILE A 723 58.82 -16.99 -2.83
C ILE A 723 59.52 -17.38 -1.51
N MET A 724 58.82 -18.04 -0.58
CA MET A 724 59.41 -18.51 0.68
C MET A 724 60.52 -19.55 0.43
N ASN A 725 60.33 -20.47 -0.51
CA ASN A 725 61.37 -21.44 -0.87
C ASN A 725 62.59 -20.78 -1.54
N THR A 726 62.38 -19.70 -2.30
CA THR A 726 63.46 -19.01 -3.03
C THR A 726 64.28 -18.10 -2.11
N PHE A 727 63.63 -17.40 -1.18
CA PHE A 727 64.25 -16.34 -0.38
C PHE A 727 64.33 -16.63 1.13
N GLY A 728 63.71 -17.71 1.61
CA GLY A 728 63.63 -18.10 3.03
C GLY A 728 62.22 -17.94 3.62
N GLU A 729 61.92 -18.67 4.71
CA GLU A 729 60.60 -18.65 5.36
C GLU A 729 60.22 -17.26 5.89
N ASP A 730 61.17 -16.51 6.44
CA ASP A 730 60.95 -15.15 6.96
C ASP A 730 61.14 -14.04 5.92
N ALA A 731 61.20 -14.38 4.63
CA ALA A 731 61.47 -13.41 3.57
C ALA A 731 60.34 -12.38 3.40
N ILE A 732 59.08 -12.78 3.64
CA ILE A 732 57.91 -11.93 3.39
C ILE A 732 57.69 -11.00 4.59
N PRO A 733 57.60 -9.66 4.37
CA PRO A 733 57.36 -8.72 5.46
C PRO A 733 56.05 -8.98 6.21
N LYS A 734 56.07 -8.92 7.55
CA LYS A 734 54.88 -9.11 8.40
C LYS A 734 53.63 -8.30 7.99
N PRO A 735 53.72 -7.01 7.60
CA PRO A 735 52.54 -6.26 7.16
C PRO A 735 51.90 -6.83 5.89
N LEU A 736 52.68 -7.49 5.05
CA LEU A 736 52.17 -8.15 3.86
C LEU A 736 51.45 -9.45 4.22
N GLU A 737 51.96 -10.17 5.21
CA GLU A 737 51.36 -11.40 5.73
C GLU A 737 49.97 -11.16 6.35
N GLU A 738 49.73 -9.99 6.93
CA GLU A 738 48.39 -9.60 7.39
C GLU A 738 47.36 -9.57 6.25
N HIS A 739 47.75 -9.10 5.06
CA HIS A 739 46.87 -9.11 3.89
C HIS A 739 46.67 -10.52 3.31
N TYR A 740 47.67 -11.38 3.41
CA TYR A 740 47.53 -12.80 3.09
C TYR A 740 46.46 -13.46 3.97
N ILE A 741 46.51 -13.21 5.28
CA ILE A 741 45.54 -13.74 6.25
C ILE A 741 44.13 -13.17 6.01
N LEU A 742 44.01 -11.87 5.73
CA LEU A 742 42.70 -11.24 5.54
C LEU A 742 42.03 -11.60 4.22
N GLY A 743 42.80 -11.89 3.17
CA GLY A 743 42.29 -12.20 1.84
C GLY A 743 42.37 -13.69 1.48
N ILE A 744 43.59 -14.19 1.32
CA ILE A 744 43.87 -15.48 0.66
C ILE A 744 43.44 -16.65 1.54
N SER A 745 43.85 -16.68 2.82
CA SER A 745 43.52 -17.81 3.70
C SER A 745 42.02 -17.94 3.95
N VAL A 746 41.28 -16.82 4.02
CA VAL A 746 39.83 -16.80 4.21
C VAL A 746 39.08 -17.30 2.97
N ILE A 747 39.52 -16.92 1.77
CA ILE A 747 38.90 -17.39 0.52
C ILE A 747 39.12 -18.89 0.32
N LEU A 748 40.32 -19.39 0.66
CA LEU A 748 40.71 -20.78 0.49
C LEU A 748 40.23 -21.69 1.61
N ALA A 749 39.75 -21.13 2.73
CA ALA A 749 39.19 -21.92 3.81
C ALA A 749 38.06 -22.83 3.29
N PRO A 750 38.02 -24.10 3.73
CA PRO A 750 36.94 -25.00 3.38
C PRO A 750 35.61 -24.38 3.85
N PRO A 751 34.52 -24.55 3.07
CA PRO A 751 33.21 -24.10 3.51
C PRO A 751 32.93 -24.73 4.89
N PRO A 752 32.37 -23.97 5.84
CA PRO A 752 32.06 -24.51 7.16
C PRO A 752 31.19 -25.75 6.94
N ALA A 753 31.66 -26.91 7.42
CA ALA A 753 30.94 -28.17 7.31
C ALA A 753 29.49 -27.91 7.74
N GLU A 754 28.53 -28.28 6.88
CA GLU A 754 27.12 -28.06 7.16
C GLU A 754 26.85 -28.61 8.55
N ALA A 755 26.58 -27.71 9.49
CA ALA A 755 26.38 -28.10 10.87
C ALA A 755 25.23 -29.10 10.86
N VAL A 756 25.52 -30.33 11.30
CA VAL A 756 24.55 -31.42 11.42
C VAL A 756 23.24 -30.80 11.90
N PRO A 757 22.13 -30.96 11.15
CA PRO A 757 20.88 -30.32 11.47
C PRO A 757 20.61 -30.55 12.95
N LYS A 758 20.51 -29.46 13.71
CA LYS A 758 20.27 -29.55 15.15
C LYS A 758 19.07 -30.48 15.33
N PRO A 759 19.16 -31.50 16.22
CA PRO A 759 18.05 -32.42 16.44
C PRO A 759 16.78 -31.59 16.60
N LEU A 760 15.74 -31.97 15.85
CA LEU A 760 14.41 -31.38 15.92
C LEU A 760 14.11 -31.15 17.40
N LYS A 761 13.78 -29.89 17.76
CA LYS A 761 13.40 -29.58 19.13
C LYS A 761 12.31 -30.59 19.52
N PRO A 762 12.44 -31.30 20.66
CA PRO A 762 11.43 -32.24 21.09
C PRO A 762 10.09 -31.51 21.09
N GLU A 763 9.10 -32.11 20.40
CA GLU A 763 7.74 -31.61 20.42
C GLU A 763 7.30 -31.49 21.86
N LEU A 764 6.73 -30.33 22.20
CA LEU A 764 6.25 -30.07 23.54
C LEU A 764 5.12 -31.08 23.81
N ASN A 765 5.34 -32.01 24.74
CA ASN A 765 4.36 -33.02 25.13
C ASN A 765 3.11 -32.30 25.67
N VAL A 766 2.10 -32.14 24.82
CA VAL A 766 0.81 -31.52 25.18
C VAL A 766 -0.08 -32.47 25.98
N SER A 767 0.31 -33.74 26.11
CA SER A 767 -0.42 -34.77 26.87
C SER A 767 -0.45 -34.54 28.38
N ASP A 768 0.41 -33.66 28.92
CA ASP A 768 0.46 -33.36 30.36
C ASP A 768 -0.36 -32.11 30.76
N LEU A 769 -1.09 -31.50 29.81
CA LEU A 769 -2.06 -30.43 30.09
C LEU A 769 -3.47 -31.03 30.14
N GLY A 770 -3.77 -31.72 31.23
CA GLY A 770 -5.14 -32.09 31.58
C GLY A 770 -5.98 -30.84 31.85
N ILE A 771 -6.97 -30.62 30.98
CA ILE A 771 -8.19 -29.87 31.29
C ILE A 771 -9.28 -30.90 31.56
#